data_AF-A0A968W5Z0-F1
#
_entry.id   AF-A0A968W5Z0-F1
#
_cell.length_a   1.000
_cell.length_b   1.000
_cell.length_c   1.000
_cell.angle_alpha   90.00
_cell.angle_beta   90.00
_cell.angle_gamma   90.00
#
_symmetry.space_group_name_H-M   'P 1'
#
loop_
_entity.id
_entity.type
_entity.pdbx_description
1 polymer ?
#
loop_
_entity_poly.entity_id
_entity_poly.type
_entity_poly.pdbx_seq_one_letter_code
_entity_poly.pdbx_strand_id
1 'polypeptide(L)'
;MTEYLEKSPSQQSRVDSWELRQLFSVLRRRLFLIIPIALVITGGVMYRGWLQTPIYSQKFQLFLDSTAEGGFNLLSEQRQTSFIPPQFRDFKTEMEVLTSYKVISPLLPKIQSRYADLDYDKLVKKLKLKHLQETAIIEVSYQDTDPEKIKFILNQLKQAYTDYSLNKLKSSTVQAQKLVDTQLPDLKNRVDRLEGELQIFRRKYNLVDPEQQSQILSERLANALQQKQEALTLLGETQSAFDSLQGELGIDIKQARVISTLSDAPRYLALQQQLQELETKLATDSTRLTSSHPAISDLLEKRQRILSLIRQEVVAVLGIETLRELNITELKQLPAISAQQSSRLLLTQKLIETATQLQGLQTRLKYLAAIENQTRKDLQQFAAVIRQYTDLNRKLEIGNESLSRFLTAKENLQIETARKVSPWQVISHIEAPTQPISPNIPRDLVLGGIAGVLAGVGTAIIVGKLDNKYHSPEELQNDTGQTFLGTIPYQKQLKTAPTQLSRNGTLSNSAYWEAYISLQTNLDFLEPDKLLKSLVISSALPGEGKSTISLYLAKIAAAMGKRVLLVDADLRNPTIHRYVDSLTNTWGLSNAISGVAEAQDLIQTLPEEENLFVLTAGQIPPNPTRLLASGKMKDLLLYFQTKYDLVIIDTPPLHGFADAKYLASQADGLMMVVGLDKTEKPAVRQVLNDLHLSHINLLGIVANGVKGYKPSYSGYYDYYYNKGKDVNQRYELLGTVSITEESVEIQEKIKRKKFVITHILHHFQQPPWNKFSAVATTEGTSATHCSPGLYTKSDKSDWLRVLGYFSAFQRTLCISLEINFSARKPPAYKAGIRT
;
A
#
# COMPACT_ATOMS: atom_id res chain seq x y z
N MET A 1 -47.65 -23.81 -2.75
CA MET A 1 -48.25 -22.95 -3.79
C MET A 1 -47.78 -21.53 -3.52
N THR A 2 -46.51 -21.13 -3.70
CA THR A 2 -45.54 -21.36 -4.79
C THR A 2 -46.13 -21.16 -6.17
N GLU A 3 -45.98 -19.95 -6.71
CA GLU A 3 -45.45 -19.82 -8.08
C GLU A 3 -44.68 -18.50 -8.21
N TYR A 4 -43.36 -18.64 -8.14
CA TYR A 4 -42.38 -17.64 -8.56
C TYR A 4 -42.43 -17.55 -10.08
N LEU A 5 -42.77 -16.39 -10.64
CA LEU A 5 -42.47 -16.08 -12.04
C LEU A 5 -41.05 -15.50 -12.13
N GLU A 6 -40.11 -16.41 -12.30
CA GLU A 6 -38.73 -16.14 -12.67
C GLU A 6 -38.69 -15.59 -14.11
N LYS A 7 -38.52 -14.28 -14.25
CA LYS A 7 -38.27 -13.62 -15.55
C LYS A 7 -36.88 -14.01 -16.04
N SER A 8 -36.81 -14.63 -17.21
CA SER A 8 -35.57 -15.11 -17.82
C SER A 8 -34.59 -13.96 -18.19
N PRO A 9 -33.26 -14.13 -18.04
CA PRO A 9 -32.27 -13.06 -18.28
C PRO A 9 -32.14 -12.61 -19.75
N SER A 10 -32.81 -13.28 -20.70
CA SER A 10 -32.71 -13.00 -22.14
C SER A 10 -33.68 -11.92 -22.64
N GLN A 11 -34.69 -11.53 -21.85
CA GLN A 11 -35.55 -10.39 -22.18
C GLN A 11 -34.98 -9.05 -21.70
N GLN A 12 -34.30 -9.02 -20.56
CA GLN A 12 -33.72 -7.79 -20.00
C GLN A 12 -32.66 -7.17 -20.94
N SER A 13 -31.80 -8.00 -21.54
CA SER A 13 -30.73 -7.54 -22.46
C SER A 13 -31.23 -7.10 -23.84
N ARG A 14 -32.40 -7.60 -24.29
CA ARG A 14 -33.08 -7.09 -25.49
C ARG A 14 -33.77 -5.75 -25.21
N VAL A 15 -34.22 -5.51 -23.98
CA VAL A 15 -34.85 -4.24 -23.57
C VAL A 15 -33.81 -3.10 -23.48
N ASP A 16 -32.61 -3.35 -22.96
CA ASP A 16 -31.62 -2.27 -22.82
C ASP A 16 -30.93 -1.85 -24.13
N SER A 17 -30.79 -2.79 -25.08
CA SER A 17 -30.15 -2.50 -26.37
C SER A 17 -31.04 -1.74 -27.36
N TRP A 18 -32.37 -1.75 -27.20
CA TRP A 18 -33.29 -0.99 -28.06
C TRP A 18 -33.40 0.47 -27.65
N GLU A 19 -33.43 0.78 -26.34
CA GLU A 19 -33.50 2.16 -25.86
C GLU A 19 -32.31 2.96 -26.38
N LEU A 20 -31.12 2.36 -26.38
CA LEU A 20 -29.89 2.98 -26.89
C LEU A 20 -29.93 3.27 -28.39
N ARG A 21 -30.51 2.39 -29.21
CA ARG A 21 -30.64 2.61 -30.67
C ARG A 21 -31.65 3.70 -30.99
N GLN A 22 -32.78 3.73 -30.28
CA GLN A 22 -33.77 4.80 -30.43
C GLN A 22 -33.19 6.15 -29.98
N LEU A 23 -32.52 6.18 -28.83
CA LEU A 23 -31.84 7.37 -28.31
C LEU A 23 -30.79 7.89 -29.30
N PHE A 24 -29.99 7.00 -29.91
CA PHE A 24 -29.02 7.38 -30.92
C PHE A 24 -29.68 7.96 -32.18
N SER A 25 -30.82 7.41 -32.60
CA SER A 25 -31.57 7.93 -33.77
C SER A 25 -32.16 9.31 -33.50
N VAL A 26 -32.62 9.58 -32.27
CA VAL A 26 -33.14 10.89 -31.84
C VAL A 26 -32.00 11.90 -31.77
N LEU A 27 -30.87 11.50 -31.18
CA LEU A 27 -29.66 12.32 -31.06
C LEU A 27 -29.11 12.73 -32.43
N ARG A 28 -29.02 11.81 -33.38
CA ARG A 28 -28.52 12.10 -34.74
C ARG A 28 -29.43 13.10 -35.47
N ARG A 29 -30.75 12.95 -35.32
CA ARG A 29 -31.73 13.84 -35.97
C ARG A 29 -31.76 15.23 -35.35
N ARG A 30 -31.49 15.34 -34.05
CA ARG A 30 -31.53 16.59 -33.28
C ARG A 30 -30.13 17.12 -32.94
N LEU A 31 -29.09 16.67 -33.64
CA LEU A 31 -27.70 17.10 -33.42
C LEU A 31 -27.54 18.62 -33.57
N PHE A 32 -28.36 19.22 -34.43
CA PHE A 32 -28.45 20.68 -34.62
C PHE A 32 -28.95 21.44 -33.39
N LEU A 33 -29.58 20.79 -32.41
CA LEU A 33 -29.97 21.39 -31.12
C LEU A 33 -28.88 21.24 -30.05
N ILE A 34 -28.12 20.14 -30.09
CA ILE A 34 -27.10 19.84 -29.07
C ILE A 34 -25.93 20.83 -29.17
N ILE A 35 -25.45 21.06 -30.38
CA ILE A 35 -24.28 21.92 -30.65
C ILE A 35 -24.49 23.37 -30.14
N PRO A 36 -25.57 24.08 -30.48
CA PRO A 36 -25.76 25.46 -30.00
C PRO A 36 -25.94 25.54 -28.49
N ILE A 37 -26.65 24.60 -27.86
CA ILE A 37 -26.82 24.58 -26.39
C ILE A 37 -25.47 24.37 -25.70
N ALA A 38 -24.66 23.44 -26.20
CA ALA A 38 -23.33 23.19 -25.66
C ALA A 38 -22.42 24.42 -25.80
N LEU A 39 -22.47 25.11 -26.94
CA LEU A 39 -21.71 26.34 -27.18
C LEU A 39 -22.14 27.49 -26.26
N VAL A 40 -23.45 27.67 -26.03
CA VAL A 40 -23.97 28.72 -25.13
C VAL A 40 -23.52 28.47 -23.69
N ILE A 41 -23.64 27.24 -23.19
CA ILE A 41 -23.23 26.89 -21.82
C ILE A 41 -21.71 27.02 -21.66
N THR A 42 -20.94 26.50 -22.61
CA THR A 42 -19.47 26.60 -22.59
C THR A 42 -19.01 28.05 -22.68
N GLY A 43 -19.65 28.84 -23.55
CA GLY A 43 -19.40 30.28 -23.68
C GLY A 43 -19.74 31.05 -22.41
N GLY A 44 -20.82 30.69 -21.71
CA GLY A 44 -21.17 31.26 -20.41
C GLY A 44 -20.15 30.94 -19.32
N VAL A 45 -19.61 29.72 -19.28
CA VAL A 45 -18.54 29.34 -18.34
C VAL A 45 -17.24 30.08 -18.66
N MET A 46 -16.88 30.20 -19.94
CA MET A 46 -15.72 30.98 -20.39
C MET A 46 -15.86 32.46 -20.04
N TYR A 47 -17.05 33.05 -20.27
CA TYR A 47 -17.36 34.43 -19.91
C TYR A 47 -17.24 34.66 -18.40
N ARG A 48 -17.81 33.75 -17.58
CA ARG A 48 -17.66 33.79 -16.13
C ARG A 48 -16.20 33.69 -15.69
N GLY A 49 -15.41 32.81 -16.31
CA GLY A 49 -13.99 32.69 -16.06
C GLY A 49 -13.22 33.98 -16.34
N TRP A 50 -13.64 34.75 -17.33
CA TRP A 50 -13.02 36.05 -17.64
C TRP A 50 -13.38 37.16 -16.64
N LEU A 51 -14.56 37.09 -16.03
CA LEU A 51 -15.03 38.04 -15.00
C LEU A 51 -14.47 37.76 -13.60
N GLN A 52 -13.97 36.55 -13.34
CA GLN A 52 -13.45 36.19 -12.03
C GLN A 52 -12.04 36.74 -11.81
N THR A 53 -11.82 37.33 -10.63
CA THR A 53 -10.50 37.81 -10.23
C THR A 53 -9.53 36.64 -10.11
N PRO A 54 -8.35 36.70 -10.75
CA PRO A 54 -7.36 35.63 -10.66
C PRO A 54 -6.82 35.51 -9.24
N ILE A 55 -6.82 34.29 -8.71
CA ILE A 55 -6.19 33.97 -7.43
C ILE A 55 -4.87 33.28 -7.73
N TYR A 56 -3.80 33.80 -7.15
CA TYR A 56 -2.47 33.27 -7.25
C TYR A 56 -2.09 32.56 -5.95
N SER A 57 -1.19 31.59 -6.04
CA SER A 57 -0.66 30.87 -4.88
C SER A 57 0.82 30.65 -5.09
N GLN A 58 1.62 30.94 -4.07
CA GLN A 58 3.03 30.59 -4.04
C GLN A 58 3.35 29.84 -2.76
N LYS A 59 4.43 29.07 -2.78
CA LYS A 59 4.86 28.26 -1.65
C LYS A 59 6.38 28.27 -1.49
N PHE A 60 6.83 28.05 -0.27
CA PHE A 60 8.21 27.69 0.00
C PHE A 60 8.31 26.51 0.95
N GLN A 61 9.43 25.81 0.90
CA GLN A 61 9.69 24.62 1.68
C GLN A 61 10.74 24.89 2.75
N LEU A 62 10.42 24.50 3.98
CA LEU A 62 11.31 24.52 5.13
C LEU A 62 11.75 23.09 5.43
N PHE A 63 13.05 22.85 5.37
CA PHE A 63 13.66 21.63 5.88
C PHE A 63 13.90 21.77 7.39
N LEU A 64 13.36 20.86 8.18
CA LEU A 64 13.61 20.77 9.61
C LEU A 64 14.74 19.77 9.83
N ASP A 65 15.93 20.26 10.16
CA ASP A 65 17.01 19.37 10.55
C ASP A 65 16.73 18.76 11.93
N SER A 66 16.30 17.50 11.95
CA SER A 66 15.98 16.76 13.18
C SER A 66 17.16 16.61 14.15
N THR A 67 18.40 16.80 13.66
CA THR A 67 19.63 16.73 14.46
C THR A 67 19.89 18.01 15.25
N ALA A 68 19.41 19.16 14.79
CA ALA A 68 19.62 20.47 15.42
C ALA A 68 18.72 20.71 16.66
N GLU A 69 17.62 19.98 16.81
CA GLU A 69 16.77 19.98 18.01
C GLU A 69 17.06 18.82 18.98
N GLY A 70 18.16 18.09 18.77
CA GLY A 70 18.72 17.18 19.77
C GLY A 70 19.22 18.00 20.95
N GLY A 71 18.30 18.46 21.80
CA GLY A 71 18.61 19.26 22.98
C GLY A 71 19.75 18.62 23.76
N PHE A 72 20.68 19.46 24.20
CA PHE A 72 21.84 19.08 24.96
C PHE A 72 21.42 18.36 26.25
N ASN A 73 21.29 17.03 26.18
CA ASN A 73 20.85 16.22 27.31
C ASN A 73 22.09 15.79 28.10
N LEU A 74 22.43 16.57 29.12
CA LEU A 74 23.48 16.25 30.12
C LEU A 74 23.29 14.87 30.80
N LEU A 75 22.13 14.22 30.63
CA LEU A 75 21.69 13.08 31.43
C LEU A 75 21.21 11.86 30.61
N SER A 76 21.27 11.86 29.27
CA SER A 76 20.59 10.82 28.47
C SER A 76 21.44 9.64 28.01
N GLU A 77 22.76 9.62 28.23
CA GLU A 77 23.59 8.48 27.78
C GLU A 77 23.28 7.16 28.51
N GLN A 78 22.49 7.17 29.57
CA GLN A 78 22.18 5.98 30.38
C GLN A 78 20.78 5.37 30.18
N ARG A 79 19.96 5.86 29.24
CA ARG A 79 18.68 5.23 28.88
C ARG A 79 18.73 4.57 27.49
N GLN A 80 19.53 3.52 27.36
CA GLN A 80 19.22 2.45 26.42
C GLN A 80 18.03 1.66 26.96
N THR A 81 16.81 2.09 26.66
CA THR A 81 15.56 1.28 26.64
C THR A 81 14.36 2.22 26.54
N SER A 82 14.17 2.81 25.38
CA SER A 82 12.87 3.24 24.86
C SER A 82 13.05 3.54 23.39
N PHE A 83 12.91 2.49 22.57
CA PHE A 83 12.60 2.64 21.15
C PHE A 83 11.23 3.29 21.03
N ILE A 84 11.16 4.61 21.19
CA ILE A 84 10.16 5.40 20.48
C ILE A 84 10.91 5.89 19.24
N PRO A 85 10.59 5.38 18.03
CA PRO A 85 11.15 5.93 16.81
C PRO A 85 10.89 7.45 16.79
N PRO A 86 11.85 8.29 16.34
CA PRO A 86 11.67 9.74 16.25
C PRO A 86 10.55 10.19 15.28
N GLN A 87 9.77 9.25 14.75
CA GLN A 87 8.73 9.46 13.73
C GLN A 87 7.50 10.23 14.23
N PHE A 88 7.39 10.48 15.54
CA PHE A 88 6.32 11.28 16.14
C PHE A 88 6.85 12.52 16.89
N ARG A 89 7.86 13.21 16.36
CA ARG A 89 7.97 14.65 16.69
C ARG A 89 6.83 15.35 15.98
N ASP A 90 5.94 15.93 16.76
CA ASP A 90 4.62 16.36 16.33
C ASP A 90 4.73 17.59 15.41
N PHE A 91 4.96 17.38 14.11
CA PHE A 91 4.95 18.43 13.09
C PHE A 91 3.68 19.27 13.16
N LYS A 92 2.58 18.69 13.67
CA LYS A 92 1.35 19.42 13.97
C LYS A 92 1.56 20.51 15.02
N THR A 93 2.26 20.19 16.11
CA THR A 93 2.62 21.17 17.16
C THR A 93 3.55 22.24 16.59
N GLU A 94 4.57 21.89 15.81
CA GLU A 94 5.48 22.92 15.24
C GLU A 94 4.76 23.81 14.22
N MET A 95 3.89 23.25 13.37
CA MET A 95 3.05 24.03 12.45
C MET A 95 2.11 24.98 13.20
N GLU A 96 1.52 24.55 14.32
CA GLU A 96 0.66 25.39 15.17
C GLU A 96 1.45 26.55 15.78
N VAL A 97 2.68 26.28 16.25
CA VAL A 97 3.60 27.30 16.80
C VAL A 97 4.00 28.30 15.72
N LEU A 98 4.28 27.86 14.49
CA LEU A 98 4.59 28.73 13.36
C LEU A 98 3.43 29.67 13.01
N THR A 99 2.19 29.21 13.18
CA THR A 99 1.00 30.05 13.01
C THR A 99 0.64 30.88 14.24
N SER A 100 1.30 30.68 15.37
CA SER A 100 0.96 31.35 16.63
C SER A 100 1.18 32.86 16.57
N TYR A 101 0.43 33.59 17.40
CA TYR A 101 0.56 35.03 17.55
C TYR A 101 2.00 35.46 17.87
N LYS A 102 2.76 34.65 18.61
CA LYS A 102 4.16 34.96 19.00
C LYS A 102 5.10 35.06 17.78
N VAL A 103 4.85 34.29 16.72
CA VAL A 103 5.70 34.25 15.52
C VAL A 103 5.25 35.26 14.47
N ILE A 104 3.93 35.42 14.29
CA ILE A 104 3.37 36.29 13.24
C ILE A 104 3.24 37.76 13.69
N SER A 105 2.92 38.04 14.95
CA SER A 105 2.69 39.41 15.43
C SER A 105 3.84 40.40 15.18
N PRO A 106 5.13 40.04 15.29
CA PRO A 106 6.22 40.97 15.00
C PRO A 106 6.32 41.36 13.51
N LEU A 107 5.65 40.61 12.62
CA LEU A 107 5.62 40.86 11.18
C LEU A 107 4.47 41.77 10.77
N LEU A 108 3.39 41.83 11.56
CA LEU A 108 2.19 42.59 11.22
C LEU A 108 2.50 44.07 10.92
N PRO A 109 3.32 44.80 11.71
CA PRO A 109 3.65 46.19 11.39
C PRO A 109 4.41 46.34 10.06
N LYS A 110 5.31 45.39 9.75
CA LYS A 110 6.07 45.39 8.49
C LYS A 110 5.15 45.12 7.30
N ILE A 111 4.17 44.23 7.46
CA ILE A 111 3.19 43.90 6.43
C ILE A 111 2.18 45.03 6.24
N GLN A 112 1.69 45.61 7.35
CA GLN A 112 0.73 46.72 7.38
C GLN A 112 1.30 48.02 6.78
N SER A 113 2.63 48.22 6.82
CA SER A 113 3.27 49.37 6.17
C SER A 113 3.07 49.42 4.65
N ARG A 114 2.89 48.26 4.00
CA ARG A 114 2.61 48.15 2.56
C ARG A 114 1.16 47.75 2.27
N TYR A 115 0.50 47.06 3.20
CA TYR A 115 -0.86 46.54 3.06
C TYR A 115 -1.64 46.73 4.37
N ALA A 116 -2.17 47.95 4.58
CA ALA A 116 -2.84 48.36 5.82
C ALA A 116 -4.11 47.56 6.16
N ASP A 117 -4.67 46.83 5.20
CA ASP A 117 -5.88 46.03 5.31
C ASP A 117 -5.68 44.65 5.96
N LEU A 118 -4.42 44.21 6.12
CA LEU A 118 -4.03 42.91 6.65
C LEU A 118 -3.90 42.92 8.18
N ASP A 119 -4.69 42.07 8.81
CA ASP A 119 -4.63 41.75 10.24
C ASP A 119 -4.28 40.27 10.44
N TYR A 120 -3.93 39.86 11.65
CA TYR A 120 -3.53 38.50 12.01
C TYR A 120 -4.49 37.45 11.45
N ASP A 121 -5.79 37.59 11.73
CA ASP A 121 -6.81 36.61 11.31
C ASP A 121 -6.93 36.51 9.78
N LYS A 122 -6.82 37.65 9.08
CA LYS A 122 -6.87 37.67 7.60
C LYS A 122 -5.64 37.00 6.98
N LEU A 123 -4.48 37.16 7.61
CA LEU A 123 -3.23 36.56 7.16
C LEU A 123 -3.25 35.03 7.39
N VAL A 124 -3.59 34.59 8.60
CA VAL A 124 -3.64 33.16 8.96
C VAL A 124 -4.69 32.43 8.13
N LYS A 125 -5.86 33.02 7.87
CA LYS A 125 -6.91 32.41 7.04
C LYS A 125 -6.46 32.09 5.60
N LYS A 126 -5.55 32.90 5.04
CA LYS A 126 -4.99 32.74 3.69
C LYS A 126 -3.68 31.93 3.66
N LEU A 127 -3.10 31.66 4.84
CA LEU A 127 -1.88 30.90 5.02
C LEU A 127 -2.22 29.41 5.21
N LYS A 128 -1.49 28.53 4.50
CA LYS A 128 -1.66 27.06 4.61
C LYS A 128 -0.31 26.41 4.81
N LEU A 129 -0.15 25.71 5.93
CA LEU A 129 0.99 24.86 6.22
C LEU A 129 0.62 23.40 5.96
N LYS A 130 1.47 22.69 5.22
CA LYS A 130 1.31 21.26 4.94
C LYS A 130 2.61 20.54 5.22
N HIS A 131 2.51 19.40 5.89
CA HIS A 131 3.62 18.47 6.02
C HIS A 131 3.65 17.54 4.81
N LEU A 132 4.82 17.39 4.17
CA LEU A 132 5.02 16.35 3.16
C LEU A 132 5.27 15.02 3.88
N GLN A 133 4.30 14.11 3.81
CA GLN A 133 4.33 12.82 4.49
C GLN A 133 5.66 12.10 4.25
N GLU A 134 6.18 11.47 5.31
CA GLU A 134 7.47 10.75 5.32
C GLU A 134 8.73 11.62 5.08
N THR A 135 8.60 12.95 5.07
CA THR A 135 9.74 13.87 4.94
C THR A 135 9.88 14.81 6.14
N ALA A 136 11.05 15.42 6.32
CA ALA A 136 11.27 16.49 7.30
C ALA A 136 10.96 17.89 6.73
N ILE A 137 10.01 17.98 5.78
CA ILE A 137 9.73 19.21 5.03
C ILE A 137 8.33 19.75 5.39
N ILE A 138 8.28 21.03 5.78
CA ILE A 138 7.05 21.81 5.92
C ILE A 138 6.90 22.73 4.72
N GLU A 139 5.79 22.60 4.01
CA GLU A 139 5.40 23.48 2.92
C GLU A 139 4.52 24.61 3.46
N VAL A 140 4.98 25.85 3.29
CA VAL A 140 4.24 27.06 3.66
C VAL A 140 3.74 27.71 2.38
N SER A 141 2.42 27.89 2.26
CA SER A 141 1.79 28.47 1.08
C SER A 141 0.84 29.61 1.44
N TYR A 142 0.78 30.64 0.59
CA TYR A 142 -0.09 31.80 0.78
C TYR A 142 -0.83 32.12 -0.52
N GLN A 143 -2.12 32.46 -0.40
CA GLN A 143 -3.04 32.64 -1.54
C GLN A 143 -3.65 34.05 -1.52
N ASP A 144 -3.48 34.81 -2.60
CA ASP A 144 -4.04 36.16 -2.74
C ASP A 144 -4.27 36.55 -4.22
N THR A 145 -4.89 37.70 -4.47
CA THR A 145 -5.14 38.22 -5.83
C THR A 145 -3.94 38.99 -6.41
N ASP A 146 -3.04 39.48 -5.56
CA ASP A 146 -1.84 40.23 -5.95
C ASP A 146 -0.57 39.35 -5.83
N PRO A 147 0.11 39.00 -6.94
CA PRO A 147 1.34 38.21 -6.95
C PRO A 147 2.49 38.83 -6.14
N GLU A 148 2.63 40.16 -6.15
CA GLU A 148 3.70 40.85 -5.42
C GLU A 148 3.43 40.87 -3.91
N LYS A 149 2.16 40.97 -3.51
CA LYS A 149 1.72 40.79 -2.11
C LYS A 149 2.08 39.41 -1.59
N ILE A 150 1.83 38.36 -2.37
CA ILE A 150 2.18 36.97 -2.00
C ILE A 150 3.70 36.83 -1.82
N LYS A 151 4.49 37.29 -2.80
CA LYS A 151 5.95 37.24 -2.74
C LYS A 151 6.48 37.99 -1.52
N PHE A 152 5.95 39.18 -1.24
CA PHE A 152 6.36 39.98 -0.09
C PHE A 152 6.05 39.28 1.24
N ILE A 153 4.80 38.80 1.42
CA ILE A 153 4.37 38.12 2.65
C ILE A 153 5.17 36.85 2.89
N LEU A 154 5.36 36.01 1.87
CA LEU A 154 6.15 34.78 2.00
C LEU A 154 7.62 35.07 2.31
N ASN A 155 8.20 36.14 1.76
CA ASN A 155 9.57 36.56 2.13
C ASN A 155 9.66 37.05 3.58
N GLN A 156 8.67 37.81 4.06
CA GLN A 156 8.59 38.21 5.47
C GLN A 156 8.44 36.99 6.39
N LEU A 157 7.55 36.05 6.05
CA LEU A 157 7.38 34.81 6.80
C LEU A 157 8.64 33.95 6.79
N LYS A 158 9.30 33.81 5.64
CA LYS A 158 10.59 33.13 5.52
C LYS A 158 11.63 33.70 6.49
N GLN A 159 11.77 35.02 6.52
CA GLN A 159 12.69 35.71 7.44
C GLN A 159 12.27 35.47 8.89
N ALA A 160 10.99 35.64 9.21
CA ALA A 160 10.46 35.44 10.56
C ALA A 160 10.69 34.04 11.11
N TYR A 161 10.45 33.02 10.29
CA TYR A 161 10.63 31.62 10.68
C TYR A 161 12.12 31.31 10.88
N THR A 162 12.98 31.81 9.99
CA THR A 162 14.44 31.68 10.15
C THR A 162 14.89 32.38 11.44
N ASP A 163 14.46 33.61 11.67
CA ASP A 163 14.78 34.40 12.87
C ASP A 163 14.25 33.75 14.14
N TYR A 164 13.03 33.22 14.12
CA TYR A 164 12.43 32.51 15.24
C TYR A 164 13.25 31.26 15.59
N SER A 165 13.62 30.45 14.59
CA SER A 165 14.45 29.25 14.81
C SER A 165 15.83 29.60 15.39
N LEU A 166 16.47 30.64 14.85
CA LEU A 166 17.75 31.12 15.34
C LEU A 166 17.64 31.69 16.76
N ASN A 167 16.55 32.39 17.09
CA ASN A 167 16.33 32.93 18.43
C ASN A 167 15.97 31.83 19.45
N LYS A 168 15.19 30.82 19.05
CA LYS A 168 14.88 29.64 19.87
C LYS A 168 16.19 28.91 20.22
N LEU A 169 17.02 28.63 19.21
CA LEU A 169 18.35 28.02 19.39
C LEU A 169 19.26 28.88 20.27
N LYS A 170 19.43 30.17 19.95
CA LYS A 170 20.24 31.09 20.76
C LYS A 170 19.77 31.12 22.21
N SER A 171 18.47 31.22 22.45
CA SER A 171 17.91 31.25 23.80
C SER A 171 18.17 29.95 24.56
N SER A 172 17.99 28.79 23.93
CA SER A 172 18.26 27.50 24.59
C SER A 172 19.75 27.31 24.86
N THR A 173 20.62 27.65 23.91
CA THR A 173 22.07 27.51 24.07
C THR A 173 22.61 28.50 25.10
N VAL A 174 22.10 29.74 25.16
CA VAL A 174 22.46 30.73 26.20
C VAL A 174 22.00 30.28 27.58
N GLN A 175 20.80 29.70 27.71
CA GLN A 175 20.33 29.15 28.98
C GLN A 175 21.18 27.95 29.44
N ALA A 176 21.50 27.03 28.52
CA ALA A 176 22.38 25.90 28.80
C ALA A 176 23.80 26.35 29.18
N GLN A 177 24.37 27.31 28.43
CA GLN A 177 25.66 27.90 28.73
C GLN A 177 25.65 28.58 30.10
N LYS A 178 24.62 29.38 30.41
CA LYS A 178 24.47 30.03 31.73
C LYS A 178 24.42 29.00 32.85
N LEU A 179 23.71 27.89 32.67
CA LEU A 179 23.65 26.81 33.64
C LEU A 179 25.04 26.19 33.86
N VAL A 180 25.75 25.84 32.78
CA VAL A 180 27.10 25.28 32.84
C VAL A 180 28.08 26.26 33.50
N ASP A 181 28.10 27.52 33.07
CA ASP A 181 28.99 28.55 33.63
C ASP A 181 28.70 28.85 35.11
N THR A 182 27.44 28.69 35.56
CA THR A 182 27.07 28.88 36.97
C THR A 182 27.47 27.67 37.84
N GLN A 183 27.33 26.44 37.33
CA GLN A 183 27.56 25.21 38.11
C GLN A 183 29.02 24.74 38.10
N LEU A 184 29.79 25.07 37.06
CA LEU A 184 31.18 24.63 36.90
C LEU A 184 32.10 25.10 38.05
N PRO A 185 32.03 26.35 38.55
CA PRO A 185 32.82 26.78 39.70
C PRO A 185 32.51 25.98 40.97
N ASP A 186 31.24 25.69 41.23
CA ASP A 186 30.82 24.92 42.41
C ASP A 186 31.32 23.46 42.35
N LEU A 187 31.24 22.84 41.17
CA LEU A 187 31.81 21.50 40.95
C LEU A 187 33.33 21.49 41.12
N LYS A 188 34.03 22.48 40.56
CA LYS A 188 35.48 22.63 40.71
C LYS A 188 35.86 22.82 42.18
N ASN A 189 35.21 23.73 42.89
CA ASN A 189 35.45 23.97 44.32
C ASN A 189 35.18 22.72 45.17
N ARG A 190 34.18 21.91 44.78
CA ARG A 190 33.87 20.65 45.46
C ARG A 190 34.97 19.60 45.21
N VAL A 191 35.46 19.46 43.97
CA VAL A 191 36.59 18.59 43.65
C VAL A 191 37.83 19.04 44.40
N ASP A 192 38.20 20.32 44.31
CA ASP A 192 39.36 20.90 45.00
C ASP A 192 39.30 20.65 46.53
N ARG A 193 38.10 20.80 47.13
CA ARG A 193 37.87 20.48 48.54
C ARG A 193 38.07 19.00 48.84
N LEU A 194 37.50 18.10 48.04
CA LEU A 194 37.63 16.65 48.23
C LEU A 194 39.08 16.18 48.03
N GLU A 195 39.81 16.74 47.06
CA GLU A 195 41.24 16.50 46.88
C GLU A 195 42.03 16.96 48.10
N GLY A 196 41.73 18.16 48.62
CA GLY A 196 42.34 18.70 49.83
C GLY A 196 42.05 17.83 51.06
N GLU A 197 40.80 17.42 51.27
CA GLU A 197 40.38 16.49 52.33
C GLU A 197 41.10 15.15 52.22
N LEU A 198 41.19 14.58 51.01
CA LEU A 198 41.91 13.34 50.75
C LEU A 198 43.41 13.50 51.01
N GLN A 199 44.02 14.62 50.65
CA GLN A 199 45.42 14.90 50.89
C GLN A 199 45.73 15.05 52.39
N ILE A 200 44.88 15.78 53.13
CA ILE A 200 44.98 15.88 54.59
C ILE A 200 44.80 14.50 55.22
N PHE A 201 43.84 13.71 54.75
CA PHE A 201 43.61 12.34 55.22
C PHE A 201 44.85 11.45 54.99
N ARG A 202 45.42 11.48 53.79
CA ARG A 202 46.66 10.77 53.46
C ARG A 202 47.83 11.17 54.36
N ARG A 203 48.00 12.46 54.64
CA ARG A 203 49.06 12.94 55.56
C ARG A 203 48.80 12.53 57.00
N LYS A 204 47.56 12.64 57.49
CA LYS A 204 47.17 12.32 58.87
C LYS A 204 47.43 10.85 59.22
N TYR A 205 47.17 9.94 58.28
CA TYR A 205 47.32 8.50 58.47
C TYR A 205 48.56 7.93 57.78
N ASN A 206 49.43 8.78 57.22
CA ASN A 206 50.62 8.41 56.45
C ASN A 206 50.35 7.33 55.37
N LEU A 207 49.25 7.51 54.64
CA LEU A 207 48.74 6.58 53.65
C LEU A 207 49.27 6.97 52.26
N VAL A 208 50.15 6.14 51.71
CA VAL A 208 50.57 6.24 50.30
C VAL A 208 49.69 5.33 49.45
N ASP A 209 49.61 4.05 49.84
CA ASP A 209 48.72 3.04 49.25
C ASP A 209 48.04 2.21 50.36
N PRO A 210 46.76 2.49 50.67
CA PRO A 210 46.00 1.75 51.69
C PRO A 210 45.74 0.29 51.34
N GLU A 211 45.60 -0.05 50.06
CA GLU A 211 45.31 -1.43 49.64
C GLU A 211 46.54 -2.31 49.84
N GLN A 212 47.71 -1.82 49.45
CA GLN A 212 48.98 -2.52 49.67
C GLN A 212 49.27 -2.72 51.17
N GLN A 213 49.02 -1.71 52.01
CA GLN A 213 49.19 -1.84 53.46
C GLN A 213 48.21 -2.85 54.08
N SER A 214 46.97 -2.91 53.60
CA SER A 214 45.99 -3.90 54.06
C SER A 214 46.40 -5.33 53.70
N GLN A 215 46.98 -5.52 52.51
CA GLN A 215 47.52 -6.80 52.05
C GLN A 215 48.66 -7.25 52.95
N ILE A 216 49.62 -6.38 53.25
CA ILE A 216 50.77 -6.68 54.14
C ILE A 216 50.29 -7.10 55.54
N LEU A 217 49.31 -6.39 56.11
CA LEU A 217 48.76 -6.75 57.44
C LEU A 217 48.01 -8.09 57.42
N SER A 218 47.26 -8.36 56.35
CA SER A 218 46.55 -9.63 56.17
C SER A 218 47.52 -10.80 55.99
N GLU A 219 48.60 -10.60 55.23
CA GLU A 219 49.68 -11.57 55.05
C GLU A 219 50.43 -11.82 56.36
N ARG A 220 50.74 -10.76 57.13
CA ARG A 220 51.34 -10.91 58.45
C ARG A 220 50.46 -11.72 59.41
N LEU A 221 49.13 -11.49 59.37
CA LEU A 221 48.18 -12.28 60.17
C LEU A 221 48.15 -13.74 59.71
N ALA A 222 48.09 -13.98 58.39
CA ALA A 222 48.10 -15.33 57.83
C ALA A 222 49.38 -16.09 58.24
N ASN A 223 50.55 -15.45 58.13
CA ASN A 223 51.83 -16.01 58.54
C ASN A 223 51.88 -16.30 60.05
N ALA A 224 51.36 -15.40 60.89
CA ALA A 224 51.29 -15.62 62.34
C ALA A 224 50.35 -16.79 62.70
N LEU A 225 49.20 -16.89 62.04
CA LEU A 225 48.26 -18.01 62.22
C LEU A 225 48.87 -19.33 61.76
N GLN A 226 49.57 -19.34 60.63
CA GLN A 226 50.29 -20.52 60.15
C GLN A 226 51.36 -20.97 61.14
N GLN A 227 52.25 -20.06 61.58
CA GLN A 227 53.28 -20.38 62.57
C GLN A 227 52.69 -20.85 63.91
N LYS A 228 51.54 -20.30 64.29
CA LYS A 228 50.81 -20.72 65.50
C LYS A 228 50.28 -22.14 65.34
N GLN A 229 49.70 -22.48 64.18
CA GLN A 229 49.23 -23.82 63.89
C GLN A 229 50.37 -24.84 63.89
N GLU A 230 51.50 -24.53 63.25
CA GLU A 230 52.71 -25.35 63.27
C GLU A 230 53.22 -25.56 64.71
N ALA A 231 53.28 -24.49 65.51
CA ALA A 231 53.71 -24.58 66.91
C ALA A 231 52.72 -25.36 67.80
N LEU A 232 51.41 -25.31 67.52
CA LEU A 232 50.40 -26.12 68.22
C LEU A 232 50.57 -27.61 67.90
N THR A 233 50.81 -27.97 66.64
CA THR A 233 51.09 -29.35 66.24
C THR A 233 52.34 -29.87 66.93
N LEU A 234 53.45 -29.13 66.86
CA LEU A 234 54.71 -29.48 67.52
C LEU A 234 54.56 -29.58 69.05
N LEU A 235 53.73 -28.71 69.66
CA LEU A 235 53.46 -28.80 71.10
C LEU A 235 52.73 -30.10 71.43
N GLY A 236 51.73 -30.50 70.64
CA GLY A 236 51.00 -31.76 70.84
C GLY A 236 51.90 -33.00 70.71
N GLU A 237 52.77 -33.01 69.69
CA GLU A 237 53.77 -34.06 69.47
C GLU A 237 54.79 -34.11 70.63
N THR A 238 55.33 -32.96 71.02
CA THR A 238 56.33 -32.85 72.10
C THR A 238 55.74 -33.20 73.46
N GLN A 239 54.49 -32.79 73.72
CA GLN A 239 53.75 -33.15 74.93
C GLN A 239 53.55 -34.67 75.00
N SER A 240 53.10 -35.29 73.90
CA SER A 240 52.91 -36.74 73.84
C SER A 240 54.23 -37.50 74.05
N ALA A 241 55.32 -36.99 73.48
CA ALA A 241 56.66 -37.54 73.69
C ALA A 241 57.14 -37.37 75.15
N PHE A 242 56.89 -36.21 75.76
CA PHE A 242 57.21 -35.95 77.16
C PHE A 242 56.42 -36.88 78.09
N ASP A 243 55.10 -37.01 77.88
CA ASP A 243 54.22 -37.88 78.68
C ASP A 243 54.65 -39.36 78.56
N SER A 244 55.05 -39.79 77.36
CA SER A 244 55.57 -41.15 77.12
C SER A 244 56.90 -41.39 77.84
N LEU A 245 57.85 -40.46 77.75
CA LEU A 245 59.15 -40.54 78.43
C LEU A 245 58.99 -40.49 79.96
N GLN A 246 58.07 -39.66 80.46
CA GLN A 246 57.76 -39.57 81.89
C GLN A 246 57.14 -40.87 82.41
N GLY A 247 56.22 -41.47 81.66
CA GLY A 247 55.61 -42.77 81.97
C GLY A 247 56.60 -43.92 81.98
N GLU A 248 57.55 -43.95 81.04
CA GLU A 248 58.59 -44.99 80.95
C GLU A 248 59.63 -44.88 82.08
N LEU A 249 60.00 -43.66 82.48
CA LEU A 249 61.00 -43.45 83.52
C LEU A 249 60.42 -43.50 84.94
N GLY A 250 59.13 -43.19 85.12
CA GLY A 250 58.46 -43.15 86.43
C GLY A 250 58.98 -42.05 87.35
N ILE A 251 59.65 -41.03 86.81
CA ILE A 251 60.26 -39.90 87.54
C ILE A 251 59.71 -38.58 87.01
N ASP A 252 59.64 -37.57 87.87
CA ASP A 252 59.25 -36.21 87.48
C ASP A 252 60.42 -35.43 86.84
N ILE A 253 60.13 -34.37 86.07
CA ILE A 253 61.14 -33.49 85.48
C ILE A 253 62.09 -32.90 86.54
N LYS A 254 61.58 -32.60 87.74
CA LYS A 254 62.41 -32.11 88.85
C LYS A 254 63.43 -33.15 89.30
N GLN A 255 63.01 -34.42 89.40
CA GLN A 255 63.87 -35.54 89.75
C GLN A 255 64.87 -35.86 88.63
N ALA A 256 64.43 -35.79 87.37
CA ALA A 256 65.29 -35.97 86.21
C ALA A 256 66.45 -34.96 86.16
N ARG A 257 66.17 -33.67 86.41
CA ARG A 257 67.21 -32.62 86.49
C ARG A 257 68.24 -32.91 87.58
N VAL A 258 67.77 -33.34 88.75
CA VAL A 258 68.64 -33.74 89.87
C VAL A 258 69.54 -34.91 89.46
N ILE A 259 68.96 -35.96 88.88
CA ILE A 259 69.71 -37.13 88.41
C ILE A 259 70.75 -36.73 87.37
N SER A 260 70.42 -35.86 86.42
CA SER A 260 71.39 -35.35 85.43
C SER A 260 72.51 -34.55 86.10
N THR A 261 72.19 -33.58 86.96
CA THR A 261 73.21 -32.74 87.63
C THR A 261 74.13 -33.52 88.55
N LEU A 262 73.62 -34.55 89.23
CA LEU A 262 74.43 -35.44 90.05
C LEU A 262 75.28 -36.38 89.19
N SER A 263 74.76 -36.84 88.06
CA SER A 263 75.51 -37.66 87.11
C SER A 263 76.64 -36.91 86.41
N ASP A 264 76.55 -35.58 86.30
CA ASP A 264 77.62 -34.73 85.75
C ASP A 264 78.74 -34.42 86.78
N ALA A 265 78.53 -34.71 88.07
CA ALA A 265 79.51 -34.47 89.12
C ALA A 265 80.55 -35.61 89.20
N PRO A 266 81.82 -35.40 88.82
CA PRO A 266 82.81 -36.48 88.72
C PRO A 266 83.09 -37.14 90.08
N ARG A 267 83.06 -36.35 91.15
CA ARG A 267 83.28 -36.82 92.51
C ARG A 267 82.11 -37.67 93.02
N TYR A 268 80.88 -37.32 92.65
CA TYR A 268 79.70 -38.14 92.98
C TYR A 268 79.76 -39.49 92.27
N LEU A 269 80.07 -39.51 90.97
CA LEU A 269 80.25 -40.76 90.21
C LEU A 269 81.38 -41.64 90.79
N ALA A 270 82.53 -41.03 91.12
CA ALA A 270 83.64 -41.77 91.73
C ALA A 270 83.26 -42.41 93.07
N LEU A 271 82.50 -41.70 93.91
CA LEU A 271 82.00 -42.23 95.18
C LEU A 271 80.94 -43.32 94.98
N GLN A 272 80.06 -43.20 93.98
CA GLN A 272 79.09 -44.24 93.62
C GLN A 272 79.80 -45.50 93.11
N GLN A 273 80.83 -45.36 92.28
CA GLN A 273 81.63 -46.50 91.81
C GLN A 273 82.34 -47.19 92.97
N GLN A 274 82.97 -46.43 93.87
CA GLN A 274 83.58 -46.99 95.08
C GLN A 274 82.56 -47.69 95.97
N LEU A 275 81.33 -47.14 96.10
CA LEU A 275 80.24 -47.78 96.82
C LEU A 275 79.83 -49.08 96.14
N GLN A 276 79.70 -49.11 94.81
CA GLN A 276 79.30 -50.30 94.06
C GLN A 276 80.38 -51.39 94.13
N GLU A 277 81.66 -51.05 94.00
CA GLU A 277 82.77 -51.99 94.21
C GLU A 277 82.81 -52.52 95.64
N LEU A 278 82.45 -51.68 96.62
CA LEU A 278 82.34 -52.10 98.01
C LEU A 278 81.12 -53.00 98.23
N GLU A 279 79.99 -52.70 97.60
CA GLU A 279 78.77 -53.50 97.68
C GLU A 279 78.92 -54.85 96.97
N THR A 280 79.63 -54.93 95.84
CA THR A 280 79.95 -56.22 95.21
C THR A 280 80.89 -57.04 96.09
N LYS A 281 81.91 -56.42 96.71
CA LYS A 281 82.76 -57.09 97.70
C LYS A 281 81.96 -57.56 98.91
N LEU A 282 81.05 -56.73 99.44
CA LEU A 282 80.15 -57.12 100.51
C LEU A 282 79.24 -58.27 100.09
N ALA A 283 78.69 -58.26 98.87
CA ALA A 283 77.85 -59.33 98.35
C ALA A 283 78.64 -60.64 98.20
N THR A 284 79.88 -60.60 97.69
CA THR A 284 80.73 -61.80 97.61
C THR A 284 81.13 -62.31 98.98
N ASP A 285 81.54 -61.41 99.89
CA ASP A 285 82.04 -61.80 101.21
C ASP A 285 80.92 -62.27 102.12
N SER A 286 79.71 -61.69 102.01
CA SER A 286 78.52 -62.12 102.76
C SER A 286 77.98 -63.49 102.36
N THR A 287 78.31 -64.01 101.18
CA THR A 287 78.00 -65.41 100.84
C THR A 287 78.89 -66.41 101.59
N ARG A 288 80.05 -65.97 102.08
CA ARG A 288 81.08 -66.83 102.72
C ARG A 288 81.25 -66.56 104.21
N LEU A 289 80.94 -65.36 104.67
CA LEU A 289 81.18 -64.89 106.02
C LEU A 289 79.87 -64.43 106.67
N THR A 290 79.68 -64.76 107.95
CA THR A 290 78.54 -64.28 108.75
C THR A 290 78.64 -62.77 109.02
N SER A 291 77.49 -62.12 109.19
CA SER A 291 77.36 -60.67 109.39
C SER A 291 78.16 -60.07 110.57
N SER A 292 78.59 -60.90 111.51
CA SER A 292 79.42 -60.55 112.68
C SER A 292 80.93 -60.68 112.44
N HIS A 293 81.37 -61.09 111.24
CA HIS A 293 82.79 -61.27 110.95
C HIS A 293 83.53 -59.91 110.87
N PRO A 294 84.72 -59.75 111.47
CA PRO A 294 85.45 -58.47 111.51
C PRO A 294 85.66 -57.84 110.12
N ALA A 295 85.90 -58.66 109.09
CA ALA A 295 86.04 -58.19 107.72
C ALA A 295 84.74 -57.60 107.14
N ILE A 296 83.56 -58.16 107.47
CA ILE A 296 82.27 -57.60 107.04
C ILE A 296 81.96 -56.31 107.80
N SER A 297 82.28 -56.24 109.10
CA SER A 297 82.10 -55.02 109.91
C SER A 297 82.92 -53.85 109.37
N ASP A 298 84.18 -54.07 108.98
CA ASP A 298 85.04 -53.04 108.38
C ASP A 298 84.50 -52.55 107.03
N LEU A 299 83.99 -53.48 106.20
CA LEU A 299 83.34 -53.12 104.94
C LEU A 299 82.03 -52.34 105.15
N LEU A 300 81.24 -52.69 106.18
CA LEU A 300 80.04 -51.93 106.56
C LEU A 300 80.38 -50.52 107.08
N GLU A 301 81.45 -50.36 107.85
CA GLU A 301 81.92 -49.05 108.32
C GLU A 301 82.44 -48.19 107.14
N LYS A 302 83.20 -48.79 106.21
CA LYS A 302 83.60 -48.14 104.96
C LYS A 302 82.39 -47.74 104.13
N ARG A 303 81.35 -48.57 104.06
CA ARG A 303 80.10 -48.27 103.35
C ARG A 303 79.42 -47.06 103.95
N GLN A 304 79.30 -47.00 105.28
CA GLN A 304 78.69 -45.87 105.97
C GLN A 304 79.48 -44.57 105.77
N ARG A 305 80.83 -44.64 105.77
CA ARG A 305 81.69 -43.50 105.44
C ARG A 305 81.47 -43.00 104.01
N ILE A 306 81.49 -43.90 103.03
CA ILE A 306 81.23 -43.53 101.62
C ILE A 306 79.83 -42.95 101.47
N LEU A 307 78.80 -43.52 102.11
CA LEU A 307 77.44 -42.98 102.11
C LEU A 307 77.37 -41.57 102.72
N SER A 308 78.13 -41.29 103.77
CA SER A 308 78.20 -39.94 104.37
C SER A 308 78.86 -38.93 103.43
N LEU A 309 79.92 -39.34 102.72
CA LEU A 309 80.61 -38.52 101.71
C LEU A 309 79.72 -38.24 100.50
N ILE A 310 78.95 -39.24 100.04
CA ILE A 310 77.96 -39.08 98.96
C ILE A 310 76.91 -38.04 99.35
N ARG A 311 76.38 -38.09 100.58
CA ARG A 311 75.40 -37.09 101.06
C ARG A 311 75.97 -35.68 101.06
N GLN A 312 77.22 -35.51 101.49
CA GLN A 312 77.89 -34.21 101.45
C GLN A 312 78.05 -33.70 100.03
N GLU A 313 78.41 -34.57 99.09
CA GLU A 313 78.55 -34.21 97.68
C GLU A 313 77.21 -33.85 97.03
N VAL A 314 76.14 -34.59 97.32
CA VAL A 314 74.78 -34.27 96.85
C VAL A 314 74.35 -32.86 97.31
N VAL A 315 74.64 -32.50 98.57
CA VAL A 315 74.35 -31.16 99.10
C VAL A 315 75.23 -30.09 98.45
N ALA A 316 76.50 -30.39 98.19
CA ALA A 316 77.43 -29.46 97.56
C ALA A 316 77.08 -29.16 96.10
N VAL A 317 76.64 -30.17 95.34
CA VAL A 317 76.31 -30.05 93.91
C VAL A 317 74.93 -29.42 93.69
N LEU A 318 73.92 -29.81 94.49
CA LEU A 318 72.55 -29.30 94.31
C LEU A 318 72.34 -27.94 94.99
N GLY A 319 73.04 -27.66 96.09
CA GLY A 319 72.81 -26.48 96.93
C GLY A 319 71.64 -26.66 97.91
N ILE A 320 71.59 -25.83 98.95
CA ILE A 320 70.59 -25.95 100.04
C ILE A 320 69.16 -25.60 99.56
N GLU A 321 69.03 -24.78 98.51
CA GLU A 321 67.73 -24.31 98.00
C GLU A 321 66.97 -25.38 97.21
N THR A 322 67.62 -26.07 96.27
CA THR A 322 67.00 -27.19 95.53
C THR A 322 66.60 -28.35 96.46
N LEU A 323 67.36 -28.56 97.55
CA LEU A 323 67.05 -29.54 98.58
C LEU A 323 65.85 -29.17 99.48
N ARG A 324 65.44 -27.89 99.52
CA ARG A 324 64.19 -27.48 100.16
C ARG A 324 62.98 -27.72 99.26
N GLU A 325 63.17 -27.61 97.95
CA GLU A 325 62.11 -27.83 96.96
C GLU A 325 61.84 -29.33 96.71
N LEU A 326 62.83 -30.19 96.92
CA LEU A 326 62.71 -31.65 96.90
C LEU A 326 62.45 -32.14 98.33
N ASN A 327 61.32 -32.78 98.59
CA ASN A 327 61.08 -33.34 99.92
C ASN A 327 62.17 -34.37 100.26
N ILE A 328 62.74 -34.33 101.47
CA ILE A 328 63.83 -35.25 101.91
C ILE A 328 63.45 -36.74 101.73
N THR A 329 62.16 -37.05 101.73
CA THR A 329 61.62 -38.39 101.47
C THR A 329 61.83 -38.85 100.02
N GLU A 330 61.80 -37.93 99.05
CA GLU A 330 62.00 -38.19 97.62
C GLU A 330 63.49 -38.44 97.30
N LEU A 331 64.41 -37.83 98.06
CA LEU A 331 65.85 -38.12 97.97
C LEU A 331 66.22 -39.56 98.36
N LYS A 332 65.42 -40.22 99.22
CA LYS A 332 65.60 -41.65 99.55
C LYS A 332 65.12 -42.58 98.45
N GLN A 333 64.31 -42.08 97.52
CA GLN A 333 63.72 -42.84 96.42
C GLN A 333 64.46 -42.60 95.09
N LEU A 334 65.50 -41.76 95.07
CA LEU A 334 66.36 -41.61 93.91
C LEU A 334 67.06 -42.96 93.62
N PRO A 335 66.85 -43.56 92.43
CA PRO A 335 67.47 -44.84 92.10
C PRO A 335 69.01 -44.71 92.15
N ALA A 336 69.66 -45.60 92.92
CA ALA A 336 71.12 -45.63 93.07
C ALA A 336 71.79 -45.76 91.70
N ILE A 337 72.77 -44.89 91.38
CA ILE A 337 73.28 -44.79 90.02
C ILE A 337 74.29 -45.94 89.74
N SER A 338 73.88 -47.04 89.11
CA SER A 338 74.71 -48.20 88.73
C SER A 338 74.87 -48.37 87.21
N ALA A 339 75.97 -48.98 86.77
CA ALA A 339 76.43 -49.05 85.37
C ALA A 339 75.43 -49.57 84.30
N GLN A 340 74.30 -50.17 84.66
CA GLN A 340 73.20 -50.52 83.74
C GLN A 340 72.38 -49.29 83.25
N GLN A 341 72.75 -48.07 83.68
CA GLN A 341 71.94 -46.86 83.57
C GLN A 341 72.41 -45.83 82.56
N SER A 342 73.42 -46.10 81.74
CA SER A 342 73.76 -45.20 80.63
C SER A 342 72.57 -44.93 79.71
N SER A 343 71.71 -45.94 79.49
CA SER A 343 70.44 -45.81 78.74
C SER A 343 69.38 -45.00 79.48
N ARG A 344 69.19 -45.20 80.80
CA ARG A 344 68.25 -44.39 81.60
C ARG A 344 68.71 -42.94 81.74
N LEU A 345 70.02 -42.69 81.83
CA LEU A 345 70.59 -41.34 81.84
C LEU A 345 70.33 -40.63 80.50
N LEU A 346 70.51 -41.34 79.38
CA LEU A 346 70.18 -40.82 78.04
C LEU A 346 68.69 -40.45 77.93
N LEU A 347 67.78 -41.32 78.41
CA LEU A 347 66.34 -41.04 78.45
C LEU A 347 66.01 -39.88 79.39
N THR A 348 66.70 -39.76 80.53
CA THR A 348 66.56 -38.65 81.49
C THR A 348 66.99 -37.33 80.86
N GLN A 349 68.11 -37.30 80.12
CA GLN A 349 68.53 -36.15 79.33
C GLN A 349 67.52 -35.82 78.24
N LYS A 350 66.96 -36.83 77.55
CA LYS A 350 65.92 -36.65 76.54
C LYS A 350 64.61 -36.09 77.15
N LEU A 351 64.26 -36.50 78.36
CA LEU A 351 63.11 -35.96 79.10
C LEU A 351 63.33 -34.48 79.46
N ILE A 352 64.54 -34.11 79.89
CA ILE A 352 64.88 -32.70 80.17
C ILE A 352 64.86 -31.88 78.88
N GLU A 353 65.41 -32.40 77.78
CA GLU A 353 65.41 -31.77 76.46
C GLU A 353 63.98 -31.56 75.93
N THR A 354 63.11 -32.56 76.03
CA THR A 354 61.72 -32.44 75.61
C THR A 354 60.94 -31.47 76.50
N ALA A 355 61.18 -31.44 77.81
CA ALA A 355 60.58 -30.46 78.71
C ALA A 355 60.99 -29.02 78.39
N THR A 356 62.27 -28.78 78.06
CA THR A 356 62.72 -27.43 77.66
C THR A 356 62.16 -27.03 76.30
N GLN A 357 62.04 -27.98 75.36
CA GLN A 357 61.36 -27.76 74.08
C GLN A 357 59.87 -27.40 74.28
N LEU A 358 59.17 -28.11 75.18
CA LEU A 358 57.77 -27.87 75.52
C LEU A 358 57.57 -26.46 76.10
N GLN A 359 58.42 -26.07 77.06
CA GLN A 359 58.41 -24.71 77.61
C GLN A 359 58.72 -23.64 76.55
N GLY A 360 59.67 -23.92 75.64
CA GLY A 360 59.99 -23.07 74.51
C GLY A 360 58.81 -22.87 73.56
N LEU A 361 58.10 -23.96 73.20
CA LEU A 361 56.92 -23.94 72.35
C LEU A 361 55.75 -23.21 72.99
N GLN A 362 55.48 -23.42 74.29
CA GLN A 362 54.46 -22.68 75.03
C GLN A 362 54.74 -21.17 75.05
N THR A 363 56.00 -20.79 75.25
CA THR A 363 56.42 -19.38 75.21
C THR A 363 56.25 -18.79 73.81
N ARG A 364 56.62 -19.54 72.77
CA ARG A 364 56.42 -19.17 71.37
C ARG A 364 54.94 -18.99 71.03
N LEU A 365 54.06 -19.87 71.52
CA LEU A 365 52.62 -19.76 71.31
C LEU A 365 52.02 -18.52 71.98
N LYS A 366 52.44 -18.18 73.21
CA LYS A 366 52.04 -16.94 73.87
C LYS A 366 52.45 -15.71 73.06
N TYR A 367 53.68 -15.71 72.54
CA TYR A 367 54.20 -14.65 71.68
C TYR A 367 53.40 -14.54 70.37
N LEU A 368 53.14 -15.67 69.69
CA LEU A 368 52.35 -15.69 68.45
C LEU A 368 50.89 -15.26 68.67
N ALA A 369 50.27 -15.64 69.79
CA ALA A 369 48.94 -15.18 70.16
C ALA A 369 48.89 -13.67 70.43
N ALA A 370 49.95 -13.09 71.02
CA ALA A 370 50.07 -11.65 71.17
C ALA A 370 50.19 -10.94 69.81
N ILE A 371 50.98 -11.48 68.87
CA ILE A 371 51.08 -10.96 67.49
C ILE A 371 49.73 -11.06 66.77
N GLU A 372 49.04 -12.19 66.84
CA GLU A 372 47.72 -12.38 66.23
C GLU A 372 46.73 -11.32 66.72
N ASN A 373 46.61 -11.17 68.05
CA ASN A 373 45.69 -10.22 68.65
C ASN A 373 46.04 -8.77 68.30
N GLN A 374 47.33 -8.43 68.30
CA GLN A 374 47.79 -7.09 67.91
C GLN A 374 47.49 -6.83 66.43
N THR A 375 47.85 -7.75 65.54
CA THR A 375 47.64 -7.62 64.10
C THR A 375 46.15 -7.57 63.76
N ARG A 376 45.30 -8.32 64.48
CA ARG A 376 43.83 -8.25 64.33
C ARG A 376 43.28 -6.89 64.76
N LYS A 377 43.78 -6.29 65.84
CA LYS A 377 43.41 -4.93 66.25
C LYS A 377 43.85 -3.90 65.21
N ASP A 378 45.09 -4.03 64.72
CA ASP A 378 45.63 -3.15 63.69
C ASP A 378 44.78 -3.23 62.41
N LEU A 379 44.41 -4.44 61.97
CA LEU A 379 43.49 -4.66 60.84
C LEU A 379 42.10 -4.03 61.06
N GLN A 380 41.52 -4.15 62.25
CA GLN A 380 40.20 -3.57 62.55
C GLN A 380 40.24 -2.03 62.51
N GLN A 381 41.27 -1.43 63.10
CA GLN A 381 41.46 0.03 63.06
C GLN A 381 41.73 0.52 61.64
N PHE A 382 42.57 -0.21 60.90
CA PHE A 382 42.92 0.12 59.53
C PHE A 382 41.73 -0.04 58.56
N ALA A 383 40.87 -1.04 58.75
CA ALA A 383 39.66 -1.25 57.94
C ALA A 383 38.68 -0.05 58.01
N ALA A 384 38.55 0.59 59.17
CA ALA A 384 37.72 1.79 59.32
C ALA A 384 38.32 2.98 58.54
N VAL A 385 39.65 3.12 58.56
CA VAL A 385 40.40 4.15 57.82
C VAL A 385 40.29 3.92 56.31
N ILE A 386 40.43 2.67 55.84
CA ILE A 386 40.22 2.31 54.42
C ILE A 386 38.80 2.66 53.98
N ARG A 387 37.78 2.37 54.78
CA ARG A 387 36.39 2.70 54.42
C ARG A 387 36.18 4.20 54.22
N GLN A 388 36.77 5.03 55.09
CA GLN A 388 36.69 6.49 54.95
C GLN A 388 37.48 6.98 53.73
N TYR A 389 38.65 6.39 53.47
CA TYR A 389 39.45 6.65 52.28
C TYR A 389 38.68 6.31 51.00
N THR A 390 38.07 5.12 50.92
CA THR A 390 37.32 4.69 49.73
C THR A 390 36.06 5.52 49.51
N ASP A 391 35.37 5.95 50.56
CA ASP A 391 34.23 6.88 50.43
C ASP A 391 34.67 8.25 49.92
N LEU A 392 35.76 8.82 50.44
CA LEU A 392 36.34 10.07 49.93
C LEU A 392 36.79 9.92 48.47
N ASN A 393 37.48 8.83 48.14
CA ASN A 393 37.96 8.57 46.78
C ASN A 393 36.79 8.42 45.79
N ARG A 394 35.74 7.69 46.17
CA ARG A 394 34.52 7.54 45.36
C ARG A 394 33.80 8.88 45.18
N LYS A 395 33.71 9.71 46.23
CA LYS A 395 33.13 11.05 46.13
C LYS A 395 33.94 11.94 45.19
N LEU A 396 35.26 11.84 45.25
CA LEU A 396 36.17 12.56 44.36
C LEU A 396 36.01 12.10 42.92
N GLU A 397 35.94 10.79 42.67
CA GLU A 397 35.73 10.21 41.34
C GLU A 397 34.41 10.67 40.72
N ILE A 398 33.30 10.60 41.46
CA ILE A 398 31.99 11.14 41.02
C ILE A 398 32.08 12.64 40.73
N GLY A 399 32.81 13.38 41.57
CA GLY A 399 33.08 14.81 41.38
C GLY A 399 33.84 15.09 40.10
N ASN A 400 34.92 14.36 39.84
CA ASN A 400 35.76 14.47 38.64
C ASN A 400 35.00 14.09 37.38
N GLU A 401 34.22 13.01 37.42
CA GLU A 401 33.37 12.61 36.29
C GLU A 401 32.31 13.68 35.99
N SER A 402 31.65 14.19 37.02
CA SER A 402 30.68 15.29 36.86
C SER A 402 31.34 16.54 36.29
N LEU A 403 32.51 16.93 36.82
CA LEU A 403 33.28 18.07 36.33
C LEU A 403 33.69 17.88 34.87
N SER A 404 34.21 16.71 34.51
CA SER A 404 34.59 16.37 33.13
C SER A 404 33.41 16.47 32.17
N ARG A 405 32.26 15.90 32.52
CA ARG A 405 31.02 16.01 31.72
C ARG A 405 30.61 17.46 31.50
N PHE A 406 30.70 18.30 32.53
CA PHE A 406 30.39 19.73 32.42
C PHE A 406 31.43 20.52 31.61
N LEU A 407 32.71 20.15 31.68
CA LEU A 407 33.76 20.74 30.84
C LEU A 407 33.58 20.39 29.36
N THR A 408 33.31 19.12 29.05
CA THR A 408 32.98 18.68 27.68
C THR A 408 31.69 19.34 27.20
N ALA A 409 30.69 19.48 28.08
CA ALA A 409 29.47 20.23 27.76
C ALA A 409 29.75 21.68 27.41
N LYS A 410 30.63 22.35 28.17
CA LYS A 410 31.05 23.71 27.88
C LYS A 410 31.71 23.82 26.52
N GLU A 411 32.62 22.92 26.19
CA GLU A 411 33.32 22.90 24.90
C GLU A 411 32.34 22.70 23.73
N ASN A 412 31.42 21.74 23.85
CA ASN A 412 30.40 21.48 22.84
C ASN A 412 29.48 22.70 22.62
N LEU A 413 29.02 23.33 23.70
CA LEU A 413 28.23 24.57 23.63
C LEU A 413 29.01 25.73 22.99
N GLN A 414 30.33 25.82 23.22
CA GLN A 414 31.20 26.81 22.57
C GLN A 414 31.33 26.55 21.06
N ILE A 415 31.42 25.29 20.63
CA ILE A 415 31.46 24.93 19.21
C ILE A 415 30.11 25.21 18.55
N GLU A 416 28.99 24.90 19.22
CA GLU A 416 27.64 25.16 18.72
C GLU A 416 27.32 26.65 18.60
N THR A 417 27.72 27.46 19.60
CA THR A 417 27.59 28.93 19.50
C THR A 417 28.47 29.52 18.40
N ALA A 418 29.63 28.90 18.11
CA ALA A 418 30.48 29.30 16.98
C ALA A 418 29.92 28.87 15.61
N ARG A 419 29.21 27.73 15.52
CA ARG A 419 28.53 27.27 14.32
C ARG A 419 27.22 28.04 14.11
N LYS A 420 27.25 29.11 13.30
CA LYS A 420 26.06 29.87 12.87
C LYS A 420 25.19 29.12 11.85
N VAL A 421 24.94 27.84 12.03
CA VAL A 421 24.10 27.06 11.10
C VAL A 421 22.64 27.18 11.55
N SER A 422 21.79 27.72 10.67
CA SER A 422 20.34 27.78 10.90
C SER A 422 19.76 26.36 10.88
N PRO A 423 19.02 25.93 11.92
CA PRO A 423 18.36 24.62 11.97
C PRO A 423 17.36 24.41 10.82
N TRP A 424 16.75 25.52 10.39
CA TRP A 424 15.79 25.53 9.30
C TRP A 424 16.46 26.05 8.05
N GLN A 425 16.48 25.21 7.02
CA GLN A 425 16.99 25.58 5.71
C GLN A 425 15.82 25.73 4.74
N VAL A 426 15.82 26.86 4.04
CA VAL A 426 14.80 27.14 3.03
C VAL A 426 15.27 26.53 1.72
N ILE A 427 14.56 25.53 1.23
CA ILE A 427 14.97 24.72 0.07
C ILE A 427 14.63 25.43 -1.26
N SER A 428 13.69 26.36 -1.24
CA SER A 428 13.12 26.96 -2.45
C SER A 428 13.24 28.50 -2.48
N HIS A 429 13.51 29.06 -3.65
CA HIS A 429 13.42 30.50 -3.88
C HIS A 429 11.96 30.95 -4.02
N ILE A 430 11.63 32.16 -3.51
CA ILE A 430 10.27 32.70 -3.53
C ILE A 430 10.17 33.71 -4.68
N GLU A 431 9.51 33.32 -5.77
CA GLU A 431 9.23 34.20 -6.91
C GLU A 431 7.76 34.63 -6.94
N ALA A 432 7.45 35.71 -7.67
CA ALA A 432 6.06 36.10 -7.87
C ALA A 432 5.37 35.06 -8.78
N PRO A 433 4.21 34.50 -8.38
CA PRO A 433 3.50 33.52 -9.19
C PRO A 433 3.02 34.18 -10.50
N THR A 434 3.46 33.64 -11.65
CA THR A 434 3.12 34.18 -12.97
C THR A 434 1.80 33.65 -13.52
N GLN A 435 1.31 32.52 -12.99
CA GLN A 435 0.05 31.89 -13.41
C GLN A 435 -0.94 31.79 -12.24
N PRO A 436 -2.22 32.12 -12.45
CA PRO A 436 -3.25 31.97 -11.42
C PRO A 436 -3.64 30.50 -11.24
N ILE A 437 -3.97 30.11 -10.00
CA ILE A 437 -4.50 28.78 -9.68
C ILE A 437 -6.01 28.69 -9.94
N SER A 438 -6.70 29.84 -9.95
CA SER A 438 -8.14 29.96 -10.19
C SER A 438 -8.45 31.30 -10.87
N PRO A 439 -9.39 31.36 -11.81
CA PRO A 439 -10.12 30.23 -12.41
C PRO A 439 -9.22 29.39 -13.31
N ASN A 440 -9.48 28.08 -13.36
CA ASN A 440 -8.65 27.15 -14.13
C ASN A 440 -9.35 26.92 -15.47
N ILE A 441 -9.20 27.90 -16.37
CA ILE A 441 -9.95 28.00 -17.63
C ILE A 441 -10.01 26.68 -18.41
N PRO A 442 -8.92 25.90 -18.58
CA PRO A 442 -8.98 24.62 -19.30
C PRO A 442 -9.89 23.59 -18.62
N ARG A 443 -9.83 23.47 -17.29
CA ARG A 443 -10.68 22.55 -16.51
C ARG A 443 -12.13 22.98 -16.58
N ASP A 444 -12.39 24.27 -16.35
CA ASP A 444 -13.75 24.80 -16.30
C ASP A 444 -14.42 24.75 -17.68
N LEU A 445 -13.66 24.93 -18.76
CA LEU A 445 -14.14 24.79 -20.14
C LEU A 445 -14.45 23.32 -20.47
N VAL A 446 -13.64 22.36 -20.02
CA VAL A 446 -13.96 20.93 -20.16
C VAL A 446 -15.24 20.58 -19.39
N LEU A 447 -15.38 21.04 -18.14
CA LEU A 447 -16.59 20.82 -17.34
C LEU A 447 -17.83 21.49 -17.96
N GLY A 448 -17.69 22.72 -18.46
CA GLY A 448 -18.73 23.45 -19.18
C GLY A 448 -19.13 22.77 -20.49
N GLY A 449 -18.17 22.23 -21.23
CA GLY A 449 -18.41 21.44 -22.44
C GLY A 449 -19.19 20.16 -22.16
N ILE A 450 -18.80 19.41 -21.12
CA ILE A 450 -19.52 18.20 -20.69
C ILE A 450 -20.95 18.55 -20.26
N ALA A 451 -21.11 19.56 -19.39
CA ALA A 451 -22.42 20.01 -18.93
C ALA A 451 -23.30 20.49 -20.09
N GLY A 452 -22.69 21.20 -21.06
CA GLY A 452 -23.35 21.69 -22.25
C GLY A 452 -23.86 20.58 -23.17
N VAL A 453 -23.04 19.56 -23.41
CA VAL A 453 -23.44 18.37 -24.19
C VAL A 453 -24.56 17.61 -23.47
N LEU A 454 -24.45 17.39 -22.16
CA LEU A 454 -25.49 16.71 -21.38
C LEU A 454 -26.83 17.47 -21.43
N ALA A 455 -26.81 18.79 -21.26
CA ALA A 455 -28.00 19.63 -21.38
C ALA A 455 -28.58 19.60 -22.80
N GLY A 456 -27.73 19.63 -23.83
CA GLY A 456 -28.14 19.51 -25.23
C GLY A 456 -28.78 18.16 -25.55
N VAL A 457 -28.18 17.06 -25.07
CA VAL A 457 -28.71 15.69 -25.16
C VAL A 457 -30.07 15.59 -24.45
N GLY A 458 -30.18 16.09 -23.22
CA GLY A 458 -31.44 16.11 -22.48
C GLY A 458 -32.54 16.87 -23.23
N THR A 459 -32.21 18.04 -23.77
CA THR A 459 -33.14 18.84 -24.58
C THR A 459 -33.55 18.10 -25.86
N ALA A 460 -32.62 17.46 -26.56
CA ALA A 460 -32.90 16.67 -27.76
C ALA A 460 -33.85 15.50 -27.48
N ILE A 461 -33.71 14.83 -26.33
CA ILE A 461 -34.61 13.75 -25.90
C ILE A 461 -36.00 14.29 -25.58
N ILE A 462 -36.12 15.40 -24.87
CA ILE A 462 -37.42 16.01 -24.53
C ILE A 462 -38.16 16.40 -25.81
N VAL A 463 -37.49 17.11 -26.72
CA VAL A 463 -38.07 17.48 -28.03
C VAL A 463 -38.41 16.24 -28.85
N GLY A 464 -37.58 15.19 -28.78
CA GLY A 464 -37.87 13.91 -29.44
C GLY A 464 -39.10 13.21 -28.89
N LYS A 465 -39.34 13.26 -27.58
CA LYS A 465 -40.54 12.67 -26.94
C LYS A 465 -41.83 13.45 -27.22
N LEU A 466 -41.73 14.73 -27.54
CA LEU A 466 -42.87 15.56 -27.96
C LEU A 466 -43.24 15.38 -29.45
N ASP A 467 -42.42 14.64 -30.22
CA ASP A 467 -42.70 14.34 -31.63
C ASP A 467 -43.66 13.14 -31.74
N ASN A 468 -44.91 13.42 -32.08
CA ASN A 468 -45.99 12.42 -32.11
C ASN A 468 -46.13 11.70 -33.45
N LYS A 469 -45.12 11.69 -34.32
CA LYS A 469 -45.19 11.05 -35.65
C LYS A 469 -44.42 9.72 -35.69
N TYR A 470 -44.81 8.82 -36.60
CA TYR A 470 -44.02 7.62 -36.88
C TYR A 470 -42.86 7.95 -37.81
N HIS A 471 -41.64 7.62 -37.39
CA HIS A 471 -40.45 7.88 -38.18
C HIS A 471 -39.77 6.61 -38.70
N SER A 472 -40.06 5.46 -38.11
CA SER A 472 -39.51 4.19 -38.54
C SER A 472 -40.62 3.13 -38.65
N PRO A 473 -40.49 2.18 -39.58
CA PRO A 473 -41.44 1.08 -39.72
C PRO A 473 -41.47 0.18 -38.48
N GLU A 474 -40.34 0.01 -37.79
CA GLU A 474 -40.25 -0.74 -36.54
C GLU A 474 -41.02 -0.05 -35.41
N GLU A 475 -40.97 1.29 -35.36
CA GLU A 475 -41.76 2.09 -34.42
C GLU A 475 -43.26 1.89 -34.66
N LEU A 476 -43.69 1.87 -35.93
CA LEU A 476 -45.09 1.63 -36.30
C LEU A 476 -45.56 0.22 -35.94
N GLN A 477 -44.77 -0.81 -36.26
CA GLN A 477 -45.11 -2.21 -35.95
C GLN A 477 -45.26 -2.42 -34.44
N ASN A 478 -44.31 -1.90 -33.64
CA ASN A 478 -44.34 -2.07 -32.19
C ASN A 478 -45.47 -1.29 -31.52
N ASP A 479 -45.78 -0.08 -32.01
CA ASP A 479 -46.83 0.74 -31.42
C ASP A 479 -48.24 0.20 -31.69
N THR A 480 -48.44 -0.40 -32.87
CA THR A 480 -49.75 -0.84 -33.33
C THR A 480 -50.04 -2.31 -33.01
N GLY A 481 -49.01 -3.15 -32.88
CA GLY A 481 -49.15 -4.59 -32.64
C GLY A 481 -49.79 -5.37 -33.79
N GLN A 482 -49.97 -4.75 -34.96
CA GLN A 482 -50.61 -5.35 -36.14
C GLN A 482 -49.59 -6.06 -37.03
N THR A 483 -50.07 -6.98 -37.87
CA THR A 483 -49.26 -7.63 -38.90
C THR A 483 -48.64 -6.59 -39.83
N PHE A 484 -47.32 -6.62 -39.98
CA PHE A 484 -46.58 -5.68 -40.82
C PHE A 484 -46.32 -6.30 -42.20
N LEU A 485 -46.94 -5.73 -43.25
CA LEU A 485 -46.92 -6.31 -44.59
C LEU A 485 -45.73 -5.87 -45.43
N GLY A 486 -45.13 -4.73 -45.11
CA GLY A 486 -43.95 -4.25 -45.82
C GLY A 486 -43.70 -2.76 -45.70
N THR A 487 -42.55 -2.35 -46.23
CA THR A 487 -42.12 -0.96 -46.31
C THR A 487 -42.02 -0.53 -47.77
N ILE A 488 -42.59 0.63 -48.10
CA ILE A 488 -42.44 1.24 -49.42
C ILE A 488 -41.44 2.41 -49.32
N PRO A 489 -40.32 2.38 -50.07
CA PRO A 489 -39.32 3.44 -50.02
C PRO A 489 -39.83 4.75 -50.61
N TYR A 490 -39.38 5.88 -50.04
CA TYR A 490 -39.69 7.20 -50.57
C TYR A 490 -38.95 7.45 -51.88
N GLN A 491 -39.71 7.72 -52.95
CA GLN A 491 -39.18 8.04 -54.26
C GLN A 491 -39.63 9.44 -54.70
N LYS A 492 -38.68 10.32 -55.06
CA LYS A 492 -38.96 11.72 -55.41
C LYS A 492 -39.60 11.88 -56.81
N GLN A 493 -39.39 10.91 -57.70
CA GLN A 493 -39.97 10.86 -59.05
C GLN A 493 -40.53 9.45 -59.30
N LEU A 494 -41.85 9.33 -59.48
CA LEU A 494 -42.51 8.06 -59.80
C LEU A 494 -42.12 7.66 -61.23
N LYS A 495 -41.41 6.53 -61.39
CA LYS A 495 -41.07 5.97 -62.70
C LYS A 495 -42.21 5.07 -63.18
N THR A 496 -42.38 4.92 -64.50
CA THR A 496 -43.31 3.96 -65.10
C THR A 496 -43.00 2.54 -64.62
N ALA A 497 -44.04 1.76 -64.35
CA ALA A 497 -43.91 0.36 -63.95
C ALA A 497 -43.28 -0.47 -65.09
N PRO A 498 -42.50 -1.53 -64.77
CA PRO A 498 -41.95 -2.39 -65.80
C PRO A 498 -43.07 -3.12 -66.53
N THR A 499 -43.25 -2.77 -67.80
CA THR A 499 -44.35 -3.21 -68.70
C THR A 499 -44.29 -4.70 -69.06
N GLN A 500 -43.18 -5.39 -68.78
CA GLN A 500 -43.02 -6.84 -68.94
C GLN A 500 -42.06 -7.39 -67.87
N LEU A 501 -42.43 -8.50 -67.22
CA LEU A 501 -41.46 -9.42 -66.61
C LEU A 501 -40.62 -9.98 -67.75
N SER A 502 -39.52 -9.29 -68.07
CA SER A 502 -38.67 -9.63 -69.21
C SER A 502 -38.23 -11.10 -69.11
N ARG A 503 -38.45 -11.85 -70.18
CA ARG A 503 -38.13 -13.28 -70.36
C ARG A 503 -36.63 -13.61 -70.17
N ASN A 504 -35.80 -12.59 -69.91
CA ASN A 504 -34.38 -12.66 -69.53
C ASN A 504 -34.11 -12.00 -68.15
N GLY A 505 -34.81 -12.43 -67.09
CA GLY A 505 -34.33 -12.42 -65.68
C GLY A 505 -33.69 -11.16 -65.08
N THR A 506 -33.86 -9.98 -65.64
CA THR A 506 -33.25 -8.74 -65.14
C THR A 506 -34.33 -7.69 -64.95
N LEU A 507 -34.96 -7.73 -63.77
CA LEU A 507 -35.72 -6.61 -63.24
C LEU A 507 -34.77 -5.40 -63.17
N SER A 508 -35.27 -4.23 -63.57
CA SER A 508 -34.57 -2.97 -63.30
C SER A 508 -34.46 -2.83 -61.78
N ASN A 509 -33.27 -3.19 -61.26
CA ASN A 509 -32.85 -3.35 -59.85
C ASN A 509 -33.03 -2.08 -59.00
N SER A 510 -34.26 -1.59 -58.86
CA SER A 510 -34.59 -0.53 -57.93
C SER A 510 -35.28 -1.14 -56.73
N ALA A 511 -34.77 -0.84 -55.53
CA ALA A 511 -35.35 -1.25 -54.25
C ALA A 511 -36.83 -0.83 -54.09
N TYR A 512 -37.32 0.06 -54.95
CA TYR A 512 -38.71 0.48 -55.05
C TYR A 512 -39.63 -0.63 -55.59
N TRP A 513 -39.26 -1.32 -56.68
CA TRP A 513 -40.09 -2.38 -57.26
C TRP A 513 -40.07 -3.67 -56.44
N GLU A 514 -38.91 -4.02 -55.90
CA GLU A 514 -38.76 -5.16 -54.97
C GLU A 514 -39.66 -5.03 -53.74
N ALA A 515 -39.89 -3.81 -53.27
CA ALA A 515 -40.81 -3.56 -52.15
C ALA A 515 -42.27 -3.92 -52.49
N TYR A 516 -42.73 -3.62 -53.71
CA TYR A 516 -44.09 -4.00 -54.15
C TYR A 516 -44.22 -5.50 -54.45
N ILE A 517 -43.19 -6.12 -55.03
CA ILE A 517 -43.16 -7.58 -55.23
C ILE A 517 -43.20 -8.29 -53.86
N SER A 518 -42.40 -7.84 -52.90
CA SER A 518 -42.41 -8.37 -51.54
C SER A 518 -43.76 -8.15 -50.86
N LEU A 519 -44.39 -6.99 -51.04
CA LEU A 519 -45.72 -6.72 -50.51
C LEU A 519 -46.77 -7.68 -51.08
N GLN A 520 -46.80 -7.86 -52.40
CA GLN A 520 -47.70 -8.80 -53.07
C GLN A 520 -47.47 -10.24 -52.61
N THR A 521 -46.20 -10.64 -52.49
CA THR A 521 -45.82 -11.97 -52.01
C THR A 521 -46.28 -12.19 -50.57
N ASN A 522 -46.10 -11.20 -49.69
CA ASN A 522 -46.56 -11.30 -48.30
C ASN A 522 -48.07 -11.44 -48.22
N LEU A 523 -48.83 -10.70 -49.05
CA LEU A 523 -50.29 -10.83 -49.13
C LEU A 523 -50.72 -12.25 -49.58
N ASP A 524 -49.99 -12.85 -50.52
CA ASP A 524 -50.27 -14.22 -50.98
C ASP A 524 -50.01 -15.27 -49.87
N PHE A 525 -49.17 -14.98 -48.87
CA PHE A 525 -48.84 -15.86 -47.75
C PHE A 525 -49.61 -15.61 -46.44
N LEU A 526 -50.49 -14.58 -46.38
CA LEU A 526 -51.20 -14.24 -45.15
C LEU A 526 -52.19 -15.33 -44.69
N GLU A 527 -52.90 -15.94 -45.63
CA GLU A 527 -53.89 -16.99 -45.35
C GLU A 527 -53.63 -18.18 -46.29
N PRO A 528 -52.87 -19.21 -45.87
CA PRO A 528 -52.49 -20.34 -46.73
C PRO A 528 -53.70 -21.10 -47.30
N ASP A 529 -54.81 -21.10 -46.56
CA ASP A 529 -56.01 -21.89 -46.86
C ASP A 529 -57.11 -21.08 -47.58
N LYS A 530 -56.92 -19.76 -47.78
CA LYS A 530 -57.92 -18.89 -48.44
C LYS A 530 -57.26 -17.96 -49.45
N LEU A 531 -57.66 -18.08 -50.72
CA LEU A 531 -57.24 -17.14 -51.76
C LEU A 531 -57.90 -15.77 -51.54
N LEU A 532 -57.08 -14.74 -51.38
CA LEU A 532 -57.52 -13.34 -51.29
C LEU A 532 -58.10 -12.88 -52.64
N LYS A 533 -59.42 -12.69 -52.73
CA LYS A 533 -60.11 -12.26 -53.95
C LYS A 533 -60.43 -10.77 -53.97
N SER A 534 -60.56 -10.14 -52.80
CA SER A 534 -60.89 -8.72 -52.70
C SER A 534 -60.12 -8.03 -51.58
N LEU A 535 -59.43 -6.95 -51.92
CA LEU A 535 -58.57 -6.19 -51.03
C LEU A 535 -58.97 -4.72 -51.00
N VAL A 536 -59.39 -4.23 -49.84
CA VAL A 536 -59.62 -2.81 -49.63
C VAL A 536 -58.32 -2.15 -49.17
N ILE A 537 -57.91 -1.08 -49.85
CA ILE A 537 -56.74 -0.29 -49.48
C ILE A 537 -57.20 1.07 -49.01
N SER A 538 -56.81 1.42 -47.79
CA SER A 538 -57.09 2.72 -47.19
C SER A 538 -55.89 3.22 -46.38
N SER A 539 -55.98 4.44 -45.87
CA SER A 539 -54.92 5.06 -45.08
C SER A 539 -55.45 5.69 -43.80
N ALA A 540 -54.58 6.00 -42.83
CA ALA A 540 -55.02 6.65 -41.60
C ALA A 540 -55.50 8.07 -41.91
N LEU A 541 -54.65 8.86 -42.56
CA LEU A 541 -54.90 10.26 -42.94
C LEU A 541 -54.80 10.46 -44.46
N PRO A 542 -55.33 11.58 -45.00
CA PRO A 542 -55.15 11.94 -46.41
C PRO A 542 -53.67 12.10 -46.79
N GLY A 543 -53.29 11.70 -48.01
CA GLY A 543 -51.95 11.95 -48.56
C GLY A 543 -50.84 10.97 -48.12
N GLU A 544 -51.22 9.82 -47.58
CA GLU A 544 -50.30 8.74 -47.16
C GLU A 544 -49.92 7.77 -48.29
N GLY A 545 -50.46 7.96 -49.49
CA GLY A 545 -50.07 7.20 -50.69
C GLY A 545 -50.85 5.92 -50.97
N LYS A 546 -52.03 5.74 -50.35
CA LYS A 546 -52.97 4.64 -50.63
C LYS A 546 -53.19 4.39 -52.12
N SER A 547 -53.60 5.41 -52.89
CA SER A 547 -53.94 5.30 -54.30
C SER A 547 -52.74 4.94 -55.18
N THR A 548 -51.57 5.45 -54.83
CA THR A 548 -50.29 5.07 -55.46
C THR A 548 -49.98 3.61 -55.20
N ILE A 549 -50.12 3.15 -53.95
CA ILE A 549 -49.88 1.75 -53.59
C ILE A 549 -50.91 0.84 -54.25
N SER A 550 -52.19 1.21 -54.28
CA SER A 550 -53.26 0.46 -54.95
C SER A 550 -52.96 0.25 -56.43
N LEU A 551 -52.56 1.31 -57.14
CA LEU A 551 -52.23 1.23 -58.56
C LEU A 551 -51.01 0.33 -58.82
N TYR A 552 -49.92 0.53 -58.10
CA TYR A 552 -48.70 -0.24 -58.35
C TYR A 552 -48.79 -1.68 -57.85
N LEU A 553 -49.53 -1.95 -56.77
CA LEU A 553 -49.83 -3.31 -56.36
C LEU A 553 -50.67 -4.03 -57.43
N ALA A 554 -51.67 -3.33 -58.01
CA ALA A 554 -52.47 -3.89 -59.11
C ALA A 554 -51.62 -4.21 -60.35
N LYS A 555 -50.70 -3.32 -60.72
CA LYS A 555 -49.75 -3.55 -61.83
C LYS A 555 -48.84 -4.75 -61.57
N ILE A 556 -48.29 -4.88 -60.36
CA ILE A 556 -47.42 -6.02 -60.00
C ILE A 556 -48.22 -7.33 -59.99
N ALA A 557 -49.41 -7.34 -59.42
CA ALA A 557 -50.27 -8.53 -59.42
C ALA A 557 -50.69 -8.95 -60.84
N ALA A 558 -50.99 -7.99 -61.73
CA ALA A 558 -51.29 -8.24 -63.13
C ALA A 558 -50.06 -8.78 -63.89
N ALA A 559 -48.89 -8.18 -63.68
CA ALA A 559 -47.62 -8.67 -64.22
C ALA A 559 -47.30 -10.10 -63.76
N MET A 560 -47.65 -10.46 -62.51
CA MET A 560 -47.53 -11.83 -61.97
C MET A 560 -48.56 -12.82 -62.56
N GLY A 561 -49.39 -12.39 -63.52
CA GLY A 561 -50.31 -13.23 -64.28
C GLY A 561 -51.72 -13.31 -63.72
N LYS A 562 -52.06 -12.57 -62.65
CA LYS A 562 -53.43 -12.52 -62.12
C LYS A 562 -54.29 -11.59 -62.98
N ARG A 563 -55.57 -11.91 -63.17
CA ARG A 563 -56.55 -10.97 -63.71
C ARG A 563 -57.00 -10.03 -62.60
N VAL A 564 -56.55 -8.78 -62.65
CA VAL A 564 -56.76 -7.80 -61.57
C VAL A 564 -57.74 -6.71 -61.99
N LEU A 565 -58.75 -6.45 -61.15
CA LEU A 565 -59.59 -5.26 -61.27
C LEU A 565 -59.22 -4.25 -60.19
N LEU A 566 -58.76 -3.06 -60.58
CA LEU A 566 -58.57 -1.92 -59.70
C LEU A 566 -59.82 -1.03 -59.75
N VAL A 567 -60.47 -0.84 -58.60
CA VAL A 567 -61.68 -0.01 -58.46
C VAL A 567 -61.32 1.25 -57.67
N ASP A 568 -61.50 2.42 -58.29
CA ASP A 568 -61.41 3.71 -57.59
C ASP A 568 -62.75 3.98 -56.87
N ALA A 569 -62.84 3.56 -55.61
CA ALA A 569 -63.99 3.79 -54.74
C ALA A 569 -63.82 5.04 -53.86
N ASP A 570 -62.79 5.86 -54.10
CA ASP A 570 -62.69 7.20 -53.51
C ASP A 570 -63.56 8.19 -54.30
N LEU A 571 -64.88 8.02 -54.14
CA LEU A 571 -65.89 8.87 -54.77
C LEU A 571 -65.86 10.32 -54.25
N ARG A 572 -65.06 10.62 -53.21
CA ARG A 572 -64.89 11.96 -52.64
C ARG A 572 -63.78 12.72 -53.35
N ASN A 573 -62.65 12.07 -53.61
CA ASN A 573 -61.50 12.66 -54.29
C ASN A 573 -60.81 11.62 -55.19
N PRO A 574 -61.40 11.29 -56.36
CA PRO A 574 -60.91 10.20 -57.20
C PRO A 574 -59.56 10.53 -57.82
N THR A 575 -58.56 9.68 -57.61
CA THR A 575 -57.16 9.96 -58.00
C THR A 575 -56.60 9.02 -59.05
N ILE A 576 -57.15 7.82 -59.25
CA ILE A 576 -56.53 6.79 -60.08
C ILE A 576 -56.40 7.24 -61.54
N HIS A 577 -57.44 7.86 -62.10
CA HIS A 577 -57.42 8.40 -63.47
C HIS A 577 -56.39 9.51 -63.69
N ARG A 578 -55.90 10.16 -62.62
CA ARG A 578 -54.86 11.21 -62.72
C ARG A 578 -53.44 10.63 -62.78
N TYR A 579 -53.26 9.37 -62.39
CA TYR A 579 -51.97 8.68 -62.43
C TYR A 579 -51.72 7.96 -63.77
N VAL A 580 -52.76 7.79 -64.58
CA VAL A 580 -52.69 7.06 -65.86
C VAL A 580 -53.40 7.89 -66.92
N ASP A 581 -52.63 8.46 -67.85
CA ASP A 581 -53.14 9.41 -68.86
C ASP A 581 -54.19 8.80 -69.81
N SER A 582 -54.21 7.47 -69.97
CA SER A 582 -55.16 6.76 -70.84
C SER A 582 -56.55 6.53 -70.23
N LEU A 583 -56.75 6.83 -68.94
CA LEU A 583 -58.02 6.60 -68.25
C LEU A 583 -58.91 7.83 -68.26
N THR A 584 -60.19 7.63 -68.53
CA THR A 584 -61.22 8.68 -68.40
C THR A 584 -62.09 8.44 -67.17
N ASN A 585 -62.53 9.52 -66.51
CA ASN A 585 -63.37 9.46 -65.29
C ASN A 585 -64.77 10.06 -65.52
N THR A 586 -65.26 10.04 -66.75
CA THR A 586 -66.60 10.55 -67.12
C THR A 586 -67.71 9.60 -66.65
N TRP A 587 -67.45 8.30 -66.75
CA TRP A 587 -68.33 7.22 -66.31
C TRP A 587 -67.54 6.22 -65.49
N GLY A 588 -68.10 5.77 -64.37
CA GLY A 588 -67.40 4.85 -63.47
C GLY A 588 -68.30 4.23 -62.40
N LEU A 589 -67.70 3.89 -61.26
CA LEU A 589 -68.36 3.18 -60.17
C LEU A 589 -69.66 3.85 -59.69
N SER A 590 -69.67 5.17 -59.56
CA SER A 590 -70.87 5.89 -59.13
C SER A 590 -72.04 5.72 -60.11
N ASN A 591 -71.76 5.66 -61.41
CA ASN A 591 -72.73 5.43 -62.48
C ASN A 591 -73.22 3.98 -62.49
N ALA A 592 -72.31 3.02 -62.28
CA ALA A 592 -72.64 1.59 -62.17
C ALA A 592 -73.60 1.31 -61.00
N ILE A 593 -73.28 1.82 -59.81
CA ILE A 593 -74.14 1.62 -58.62
C ILE A 593 -75.49 2.33 -58.80
N SER A 594 -75.50 3.50 -59.43
CA SER A 594 -76.75 4.25 -59.70
C SER A 594 -77.63 3.56 -60.76
N GLY A 595 -77.10 2.61 -61.53
CA GLY A 595 -77.81 1.89 -62.59
C GLY A 595 -77.95 2.69 -63.90
N VAL A 596 -77.04 3.65 -64.13
CA VAL A 596 -77.05 4.48 -65.35
C VAL A 596 -76.39 3.74 -66.53
N ALA A 597 -75.47 2.83 -66.25
CA ALA A 597 -74.82 1.94 -67.21
C ALA A 597 -74.39 0.64 -66.51
N GLU A 598 -74.24 -0.43 -67.29
CA GLU A 598 -73.77 -1.73 -66.77
C GLU A 598 -72.27 -1.67 -66.43
N ALA A 599 -71.88 -2.28 -65.31
CA ALA A 599 -70.51 -2.17 -64.80
C ALA A 599 -69.45 -2.69 -65.80
N GLN A 600 -69.78 -3.72 -66.58
CA GLN A 600 -68.88 -4.31 -67.57
C GLN A 600 -68.49 -3.35 -68.69
N ASP A 601 -69.38 -2.43 -69.07
CA ASP A 601 -69.15 -1.48 -70.16
C ASP A 601 -68.32 -0.27 -69.70
N LEU A 602 -68.20 -0.08 -68.38
CA LEU A 602 -67.44 1.01 -67.77
C LEU A 602 -66.02 0.60 -67.37
N ILE A 603 -65.70 -0.68 -67.39
CA ILE A 603 -64.37 -1.19 -67.06
C ILE A 603 -63.42 -0.91 -68.24
N GLN A 604 -62.35 -0.18 -67.95
CA GLN A 604 -61.34 0.22 -68.93
C GLN A 604 -60.11 -0.70 -68.82
N THR A 605 -59.52 -1.06 -69.96
CA THR A 605 -58.27 -1.82 -70.05
C THR A 605 -57.09 -0.88 -70.27
N LEU A 606 -55.94 -1.18 -69.67
CA LEU A 606 -54.71 -0.42 -69.93
C LEU A 606 -53.94 -1.06 -71.10
N PRO A 607 -53.62 -0.32 -72.18
CA PRO A 607 -52.87 -0.87 -73.32
C PRO A 607 -51.47 -1.38 -72.96
N GLU A 608 -50.88 -0.84 -71.90
CA GLU A 608 -49.52 -1.17 -71.45
C GLU A 608 -49.48 -2.34 -70.44
N GLU A 609 -50.60 -2.78 -69.88
CA GLU A 609 -50.61 -3.75 -68.78
C GLU A 609 -51.59 -4.88 -69.08
N GLU A 610 -51.07 -6.01 -69.56
CA GLU A 610 -51.88 -7.21 -69.79
C GLU A 610 -52.49 -7.69 -68.46
N ASN A 611 -53.77 -8.09 -68.47
CA ASN A 611 -54.54 -8.56 -67.31
C ASN A 611 -54.89 -7.51 -66.24
N LEU A 612 -54.61 -6.22 -66.45
CA LEU A 612 -55.06 -5.14 -65.55
C LEU A 612 -56.29 -4.39 -66.11
N PHE A 613 -57.34 -4.37 -65.31
CA PHE A 613 -58.61 -3.71 -65.60
C PHE A 613 -58.86 -2.62 -64.55
N VAL A 614 -59.41 -1.48 -64.95
CA VAL A 614 -59.65 -0.35 -64.04
C VAL A 614 -61.09 0.14 -64.17
N LEU A 615 -61.78 0.24 -63.04
CA LEU A 615 -63.05 0.94 -62.90
C LEU A 615 -62.81 2.24 -62.14
N THR A 616 -62.89 3.36 -62.85
CA THR A 616 -62.73 4.70 -62.25
C THR A 616 -63.95 5.05 -61.40
N ALA A 617 -63.86 6.10 -60.57
CA ALA A 617 -64.95 6.49 -59.67
C ALA A 617 -66.19 7.00 -60.39
N GLY A 618 -66.02 7.63 -61.55
CA GLY A 618 -67.06 8.37 -62.26
C GLY A 618 -67.31 9.74 -61.64
N GLN A 619 -68.51 10.28 -61.89
CA GLN A 619 -68.94 11.57 -61.34
C GLN A 619 -69.12 11.50 -59.82
N ILE A 620 -68.71 12.55 -59.11
CA ILE A 620 -68.82 12.63 -57.65
C ILE A 620 -70.30 12.66 -57.25
N PRO A 621 -70.83 11.65 -56.55
CA PRO A 621 -72.23 11.61 -56.15
C PRO A 621 -72.48 12.53 -54.94
N PRO A 622 -73.75 12.97 -54.71
CA PRO A 622 -74.08 13.83 -53.58
C PRO A 622 -73.89 13.15 -52.21
N ASN A 623 -74.02 11.81 -52.14
CA ASN A 623 -73.76 11.05 -50.92
C ASN A 623 -72.96 9.76 -51.21
N PRO A 624 -71.62 9.85 -51.24
CA PRO A 624 -70.72 8.72 -51.49
C PRO A 624 -70.95 7.51 -50.57
N THR A 625 -71.07 7.76 -49.27
CA THR A 625 -71.11 6.69 -48.26
C THR A 625 -72.37 5.85 -48.38
N ARG A 626 -73.53 6.48 -48.60
CA ARG A 626 -74.79 5.76 -48.82
C ARG A 626 -74.74 4.92 -50.11
N LEU A 627 -74.09 5.43 -51.15
CA LEU A 627 -73.96 4.73 -52.42
C LEU A 627 -73.09 3.47 -52.27
N LEU A 628 -71.95 3.58 -51.59
CA LEU A 628 -71.04 2.46 -51.33
C LEU A 628 -71.63 1.43 -50.35
N ALA A 629 -72.49 1.87 -49.41
CA ALA A 629 -73.19 0.96 -48.48
C ALA A 629 -74.45 0.30 -49.09
N SER A 630 -74.77 0.57 -50.36
CA SER A 630 -75.98 0.04 -51.00
C SER A 630 -75.89 -1.46 -51.32
N GLY A 631 -77.04 -2.14 -51.42
CA GLY A 631 -77.09 -3.54 -51.85
C GLY A 631 -76.51 -3.76 -53.26
N LYS A 632 -76.72 -2.80 -54.17
CA LYS A 632 -76.13 -2.85 -55.51
C LYS A 632 -74.60 -2.89 -55.49
N MET A 633 -73.95 -2.15 -54.59
CA MET A 633 -72.48 -2.22 -54.46
C MET A 633 -72.01 -3.61 -54.01
N LYS A 634 -72.76 -4.23 -53.09
CA LYS A 634 -72.49 -5.60 -52.64
C LYS A 634 -72.60 -6.59 -53.79
N ASP A 635 -73.65 -6.47 -54.60
CA ASP A 635 -73.89 -7.34 -55.76
C ASP A 635 -72.78 -7.16 -56.81
N LEU A 636 -72.35 -5.91 -57.06
CA LEU A 636 -71.23 -5.59 -57.94
C LEU A 636 -69.91 -6.19 -57.44
N LEU A 637 -69.64 -6.11 -56.14
CA LEU A 637 -68.42 -6.67 -55.57
C LEU A 637 -68.37 -8.20 -55.71
N LEU A 638 -69.49 -8.88 -55.42
CA LEU A 638 -69.62 -10.31 -55.64
C LEU A 638 -69.44 -10.68 -57.12
N TYR A 639 -70.03 -9.90 -58.02
CA TYR A 639 -69.82 -10.07 -59.46
C TYR A 639 -68.33 -9.94 -59.84
N PHE A 640 -67.63 -8.90 -59.36
CA PHE A 640 -66.21 -8.71 -59.65
C PHE A 640 -65.35 -9.87 -59.11
N GLN A 641 -65.61 -10.35 -57.90
CA GLN A 641 -64.91 -11.49 -57.30
C GLN A 641 -65.09 -12.82 -58.08
N THR A 642 -66.12 -12.93 -58.93
CA THR A 642 -66.31 -14.10 -59.80
C THR A 642 -65.58 -14.00 -61.13
N LYS A 643 -65.27 -12.77 -61.60
CA LYS A 643 -64.70 -12.50 -62.92
C LYS A 643 -63.18 -12.25 -62.90
N TYR A 644 -62.67 -11.79 -61.77
CA TYR A 644 -61.28 -11.42 -61.57
C TYR A 644 -60.66 -12.25 -60.45
N ASP A 645 -59.36 -12.53 -60.56
CA ASP A 645 -58.62 -13.28 -59.55
C ASP A 645 -58.36 -12.43 -58.31
N LEU A 646 -58.23 -11.11 -58.50
CA LEU A 646 -58.04 -10.14 -57.42
C LEU A 646 -58.73 -8.81 -57.76
N VAL A 647 -59.54 -8.31 -56.82
CA VAL A 647 -60.20 -7.00 -56.90
C VAL A 647 -59.57 -6.09 -55.86
N ILE A 648 -58.85 -5.06 -56.30
CA ILE A 648 -58.22 -4.06 -55.42
C ILE A 648 -59.10 -2.81 -55.40
N ILE A 649 -59.48 -2.35 -54.22
CA ILE A 649 -60.42 -1.24 -54.05
C ILE A 649 -59.69 -0.09 -53.34
N ASP A 650 -59.44 1.00 -54.07
CA ASP A 650 -58.92 2.24 -53.49
C ASP A 650 -60.06 3.02 -52.81
N THR A 651 -59.85 3.50 -51.59
CA THR A 651 -60.91 4.11 -50.77
C THR A 651 -60.44 5.43 -50.15
N PRO A 652 -61.33 6.30 -49.64
CA PRO A 652 -60.90 7.47 -48.84
C PRO A 652 -60.25 7.02 -47.52
N PRO A 653 -59.50 7.88 -46.82
CA PRO A 653 -58.84 7.54 -45.55
C PRO A 653 -59.85 7.13 -44.47
N LEU A 654 -59.41 6.29 -43.53
CA LEU A 654 -60.23 5.73 -42.46
C LEU A 654 -60.60 6.73 -41.37
N HIS A 655 -59.73 7.71 -41.10
CA HIS A 655 -60.01 8.72 -40.09
C HIS A 655 -61.12 9.67 -40.59
N GLY A 656 -62.23 9.70 -39.88
CA GLY A 656 -63.36 10.60 -40.16
C GLY A 656 -64.33 10.14 -41.26
N PHE A 657 -64.07 9.02 -41.94
CA PHE A 657 -64.94 8.51 -43.01
C PHE A 657 -65.33 7.04 -42.80
N ALA A 658 -66.58 6.70 -43.13
CA ALA A 658 -67.11 5.34 -43.00
C ALA A 658 -67.03 4.54 -44.31
N ASP A 659 -66.73 5.19 -45.44
CA ASP A 659 -66.75 4.61 -46.78
C ASP A 659 -65.90 3.33 -46.88
N ALA A 660 -64.63 3.40 -46.44
CA ALA A 660 -63.71 2.27 -46.45
C ALA A 660 -64.14 1.13 -45.51
N LYS A 661 -64.75 1.47 -44.36
CA LYS A 661 -65.24 0.50 -43.38
C LYS A 661 -66.37 -0.36 -43.94
N TYR A 662 -67.31 0.27 -44.65
CA TYR A 662 -68.41 -0.45 -45.32
C TYR A 662 -67.90 -1.39 -46.41
N LEU A 663 -66.98 -0.93 -47.26
CA LEU A 663 -66.40 -1.77 -48.31
C LEU A 663 -65.60 -2.94 -47.73
N ALA A 664 -64.82 -2.68 -46.66
CA ALA A 664 -64.04 -3.71 -45.99
C ALA A 664 -64.90 -4.80 -45.34
N SER A 665 -66.11 -4.47 -44.87
CA SER A 665 -67.06 -5.46 -44.34
C SER A 665 -67.61 -6.45 -45.39
N GLN A 666 -67.43 -6.13 -46.68
CA GLN A 666 -67.90 -6.95 -47.81
C GLN A 666 -66.76 -7.55 -48.62
N ALA A 667 -65.50 -7.17 -48.31
CA ALA A 667 -64.29 -7.69 -48.92
C ALA A 667 -63.61 -8.73 -48.01
N ASP A 668 -62.59 -9.41 -48.51
CA ASP A 668 -61.86 -10.41 -47.73
C ASP A 668 -60.98 -9.79 -46.64
N GLY A 669 -60.50 -8.57 -46.87
CA GLY A 669 -59.81 -7.82 -45.85
C GLY A 669 -59.37 -6.42 -46.29
N LEU A 670 -58.85 -5.67 -45.32
CA LEU A 670 -58.34 -4.32 -45.47
C LEU A 670 -56.84 -4.29 -45.25
N MET A 671 -56.11 -3.60 -46.14
CA MET A 671 -54.72 -3.21 -45.95
C MET A 671 -54.66 -1.71 -45.63
N MET A 672 -54.03 -1.38 -44.51
CA MET A 672 -53.88 0.00 -44.05
C MET A 672 -52.49 0.53 -44.43
N VAL A 673 -52.46 1.65 -45.16
CA VAL A 673 -51.24 2.38 -45.48
C VAL A 673 -51.02 3.46 -44.43
N VAL A 674 -49.78 3.60 -43.94
CA VAL A 674 -49.38 4.66 -43.00
C VAL A 674 -48.15 5.39 -43.53
N GLY A 675 -48.23 6.71 -43.65
CA GLY A 675 -47.12 7.54 -44.13
C GLY A 675 -46.11 7.87 -43.02
N LEU A 676 -44.85 7.45 -43.16
CA LEU A 676 -43.77 7.86 -42.26
C LEU A 676 -43.44 9.35 -42.38
N ASP A 677 -42.96 9.94 -41.29
CA ASP A 677 -42.71 11.38 -41.11
C ASP A 677 -43.94 12.30 -41.30
N LYS A 678 -45.13 11.73 -41.53
CA LYS A 678 -46.37 12.46 -41.81
C LYS A 678 -47.46 12.15 -40.80
N THR A 679 -47.68 10.87 -40.51
CA THR A 679 -48.84 10.39 -39.75
C THR A 679 -48.61 10.51 -38.25
N GLU A 680 -49.57 11.07 -37.54
CA GLU A 680 -49.54 11.17 -36.08
C GLU A 680 -50.00 9.86 -35.41
N LYS A 681 -49.28 9.44 -34.36
CA LYS A 681 -49.55 8.21 -33.59
C LYS A 681 -50.98 8.13 -33.04
N PRO A 682 -51.55 9.21 -32.47
CA PRO A 682 -52.93 9.16 -31.97
C PRO A 682 -53.95 8.85 -33.07
N ALA A 683 -53.76 9.37 -34.29
CA ALA A 683 -54.67 9.15 -35.41
C ALA A 683 -54.68 7.68 -35.85
N VAL A 684 -53.50 7.04 -35.94
CA VAL A 684 -53.41 5.60 -36.26
C VAL A 684 -54.06 4.75 -35.19
N ARG A 685 -53.77 5.00 -33.90
CA ARG A 685 -54.38 4.25 -32.79
C ARG A 685 -55.90 4.37 -32.77
N GLN A 686 -56.42 5.56 -33.03
CA GLN A 686 -57.86 5.77 -33.14
C GLN A 686 -58.47 4.96 -34.30
N VAL A 687 -57.84 4.99 -35.47
CA VAL A 687 -58.29 4.21 -36.63
C VAL A 687 -58.26 2.70 -36.36
N LEU A 688 -57.21 2.19 -35.71
CA LEU A 688 -57.12 0.77 -35.36
C LEU A 688 -58.19 0.35 -34.36
N ASN A 689 -58.44 1.17 -33.33
CA ASN A 689 -59.52 0.93 -32.38
C ASN A 689 -60.89 0.91 -33.09
N ASP A 690 -61.13 1.85 -33.98
CA ASP A 690 -62.35 1.94 -34.79
C ASP A 690 -62.56 0.69 -35.68
N LEU A 691 -61.51 0.19 -36.32
CA LEU A 691 -61.55 -1.02 -37.15
C LEU A 691 -61.85 -2.26 -36.29
N HIS A 692 -61.21 -2.36 -35.12
CA HIS A 692 -61.43 -3.45 -34.17
C HIS A 692 -62.87 -3.46 -33.64
N LEU A 693 -63.43 -2.30 -33.26
CA LEU A 693 -64.83 -2.16 -32.83
C LEU A 693 -65.83 -2.54 -33.93
N SER A 694 -65.45 -2.36 -35.20
CA SER A 694 -66.30 -2.64 -36.35
C SER A 694 -66.14 -4.08 -36.89
N HIS A 695 -65.34 -4.92 -36.24
CA HIS A 695 -65.03 -6.30 -36.67
C HIS A 695 -64.51 -6.41 -38.12
N ILE A 696 -63.76 -5.41 -38.58
CA ILE A 696 -63.17 -5.42 -39.92
C ILE A 696 -61.88 -6.26 -39.89
N ASN A 697 -61.73 -7.17 -40.85
CA ASN A 697 -60.51 -7.96 -41.02
C ASN A 697 -59.36 -7.08 -41.54
N LEU A 698 -58.51 -6.58 -40.64
CA LEU A 698 -57.29 -5.86 -40.99
C LEU A 698 -56.17 -6.88 -41.28
N LEU A 699 -55.83 -7.05 -42.56
CA LEU A 699 -54.79 -7.97 -43.02
C LEU A 699 -53.39 -7.52 -42.56
N GLY A 700 -53.19 -6.21 -42.46
CA GLY A 700 -51.98 -5.63 -41.90
C GLY A 700 -51.71 -4.21 -42.38
N ILE A 701 -50.54 -3.70 -41.97
CA ILE A 701 -50.12 -2.32 -42.18
C ILE A 701 -48.92 -2.25 -43.12
N VAL A 702 -48.93 -1.27 -44.03
CA VAL A 702 -47.81 -0.91 -44.92
C VAL A 702 -47.26 0.46 -44.53
N ALA A 703 -45.96 0.53 -44.22
CA ALA A 703 -45.29 1.80 -43.99
C ALA A 703 -44.81 2.42 -45.30
N ASN A 704 -45.39 3.55 -45.70
CA ASN A 704 -45.02 4.27 -46.91
C ASN A 704 -44.08 5.44 -46.62
N GLY A 705 -43.13 5.69 -47.52
CA GLY A 705 -42.26 6.87 -47.48
C GLY A 705 -40.99 6.69 -46.64
N VAL A 706 -40.45 5.46 -46.53
CA VAL A 706 -39.18 5.22 -45.83
C VAL A 706 -38.04 5.96 -46.55
N LYS A 707 -37.40 6.91 -45.87
CA LYS A 707 -36.21 7.62 -46.38
C LYS A 707 -34.95 6.81 -46.07
N GLY A 708 -34.05 6.69 -47.05
CA GLY A 708 -32.79 5.96 -46.88
C GLY A 708 -32.98 4.44 -46.74
N TYR A 709 -34.06 3.91 -47.34
CA TYR A 709 -34.36 2.49 -47.37
C TYR A 709 -33.17 1.68 -47.90
N LYS A 710 -32.63 0.81 -47.04
CA LYS A 710 -31.65 -0.20 -47.41
C LYS A 710 -32.32 -1.55 -47.19
N PRO A 711 -32.53 -2.36 -48.25
CA PRO A 711 -32.97 -3.74 -48.06
C PRO A 711 -32.00 -4.44 -47.10
N SER A 712 -32.48 -5.17 -46.10
CA SER A 712 -31.63 -5.87 -45.12
C SER A 712 -30.60 -6.82 -45.76
N TYR A 713 -30.77 -7.16 -47.04
CA TYR A 713 -29.86 -7.98 -47.84
C TYR A 713 -28.89 -7.22 -48.77
N SER A 714 -29.00 -5.89 -48.87
CA SER A 714 -28.21 -5.08 -49.82
C SER A 714 -26.71 -5.10 -49.55
N GLY A 715 -26.27 -5.34 -48.31
CA GLY A 715 -24.84 -5.44 -47.97
C GLY A 715 -24.14 -6.65 -48.58
N TYR A 716 -24.88 -7.73 -48.88
CA TYR A 716 -24.31 -8.97 -49.42
C TYR A 716 -24.11 -8.91 -50.94
N TYR A 717 -25.07 -8.35 -51.69
CA TYR A 717 -24.99 -8.27 -53.15
C TYR A 717 -24.09 -7.14 -53.67
N ASP A 718 -24.02 -6.00 -52.97
CA ASP A 718 -23.20 -4.85 -53.40
C ASP A 718 -21.69 -5.14 -53.31
N TYR A 719 -21.30 -6.07 -52.43
CA TYR A 719 -19.92 -6.58 -52.31
C TYR A 719 -19.51 -7.42 -53.53
N TYR A 720 -20.44 -8.19 -54.12
CA TYR A 720 -20.15 -9.02 -55.29
C TYR A 720 -20.23 -8.25 -56.61
N TYR A 721 -21.12 -7.25 -56.73
CA TYR A 721 -21.27 -6.47 -57.97
C TYR A 721 -20.19 -5.38 -58.16
N ASN A 722 -19.70 -4.74 -57.09
CA ASN A 722 -18.67 -3.71 -57.22
C ASN A 722 -17.26 -4.28 -57.49
N LYS A 723 -17.01 -5.56 -57.19
CA LYS A 723 -15.72 -6.20 -57.50
C LYS A 723 -15.51 -6.47 -59.00
N GLY A 724 -16.56 -6.39 -59.81
CA GLY A 724 -16.50 -6.58 -61.26
C GLY A 724 -16.25 -5.31 -62.09
N LYS A 725 -16.31 -4.11 -61.47
CA LYS A 725 -16.16 -2.84 -62.20
C LYS A 725 -14.75 -2.25 -62.20
N ASP A 726 -13.86 -2.74 -61.34
CA ASP A 726 -12.47 -2.25 -61.23
C ASP A 726 -11.52 -2.83 -62.30
N VAL A 727 -12.00 -3.73 -63.16
CA VAL A 727 -11.18 -4.41 -64.19
C VAL A 727 -11.22 -3.70 -65.55
N ASN A 728 -12.24 -2.88 -65.82
CA ASN A 728 -12.46 -2.29 -67.15
C ASN A 728 -11.95 -0.86 -67.35
N GLN A 729 -11.35 -0.21 -66.34
CA GLN A 729 -10.84 1.17 -66.49
C GLN A 729 -9.35 1.26 -66.86
N ARG A 730 -8.68 0.13 -67.10
CA ARG A 730 -7.23 0.06 -67.32
C ARG A 730 -6.77 -0.12 -68.78
N TYR A 731 -7.69 -0.15 -69.75
CA TYR A 731 -7.35 -0.43 -71.17
C TYR A 731 -7.57 0.73 -72.16
N GLU A 732 -7.89 1.96 -71.70
CA GLU A 732 -8.17 3.09 -72.61
C GLU A 732 -7.12 4.22 -72.65
N LEU A 733 -5.94 4.06 -72.02
CA LEU A 733 -4.90 5.11 -72.00
C LEU A 733 -3.52 4.66 -72.49
N LEU A 734 -3.47 3.75 -73.46
CA LEU A 734 -2.27 3.46 -74.26
C LEU A 734 -2.48 3.99 -75.69
N GLY A 735 -2.24 5.28 -75.88
CA GLY A 735 -2.27 5.93 -77.18
C GLY A 735 -1.33 7.13 -77.23
N THR A 736 -0.29 7.00 -78.06
CA THR A 736 0.59 8.03 -78.63
C THR A 736 1.65 8.70 -77.74
N VAL A 737 2.90 8.29 -77.99
CA VAL A 737 4.15 8.94 -77.59
C VAL A 737 4.62 9.85 -78.73
N SER A 738 4.91 11.11 -78.43
CA SER A 738 5.84 11.95 -79.20
C SER A 738 6.65 12.81 -78.24
N ILE A 739 7.97 12.73 -78.39
CA ILE A 739 9.01 13.32 -77.55
C ILE A 739 9.49 14.60 -78.25
N THR A 740 9.56 15.72 -77.52
CA THR A 740 10.55 16.77 -77.73
C THR A 740 10.90 17.46 -76.41
N GLU A 741 12.19 17.75 -76.25
CA GLU A 741 12.94 18.13 -75.07
C GLU A 741 12.68 19.58 -74.61
N GLU A 742 12.46 19.78 -73.30
CA GLU A 742 13.09 20.89 -72.56
C GLU A 742 12.88 20.74 -71.04
N SER A 743 13.92 21.11 -70.27
CA SER A 743 14.01 21.24 -68.80
C SER A 743 14.25 19.97 -67.97
N VAL A 744 15.51 19.52 -68.03
CA VAL A 744 16.22 18.75 -67.00
C VAL A 744 16.49 19.66 -65.79
N GLU A 745 15.55 19.79 -64.85
CA GLU A 745 15.86 20.25 -63.49
C GLU A 745 14.70 19.95 -62.52
N ILE A 746 14.52 18.69 -62.08
CA ILE A 746 13.75 18.27 -60.88
C ILE A 746 13.89 16.76 -60.58
N GLN A 747 14.56 15.97 -61.43
CA GLN A 747 14.77 14.52 -61.20
C GLN A 747 15.94 14.15 -60.26
N GLU A 748 16.70 15.10 -59.72
CA GLU A 748 17.74 14.81 -58.71
C GLU A 748 17.30 15.03 -57.26
N LYS A 749 16.12 15.64 -56.99
CA LYS A 749 15.64 15.89 -55.62
C LYS A 749 14.67 14.85 -55.04
N ILE A 750 14.27 13.82 -55.81
CA ILE A 750 13.34 12.76 -55.34
C ILE A 750 14.01 11.37 -55.18
N LYS A 751 15.27 11.19 -55.62
CA LYS A 751 16.04 9.96 -55.35
C LYS A 751 16.75 9.90 -53.99
N ARG A 752 16.65 10.95 -53.15
CA ARG A 752 17.21 10.96 -51.77
C ARG A 752 16.19 10.97 -50.61
N LYS A 753 14.90 10.75 -50.87
CA LYS A 753 13.86 10.72 -49.80
C LYS A 753 12.91 9.51 -49.84
N LYS A 754 13.32 8.39 -50.45
CA LYS A 754 12.55 7.13 -50.46
C LYS A 754 13.45 5.90 -50.23
N PHE A 755 14.31 5.95 -49.21
CA PHE A 755 15.09 4.79 -48.76
C PHE A 755 15.25 4.74 -47.22
N VAL A 756 14.18 4.94 -46.44
CA VAL A 756 14.22 4.70 -44.96
C VAL A 756 12.91 4.08 -44.38
N ILE A 757 11.91 3.67 -45.16
CA ILE A 757 10.69 3.05 -44.57
C ILE A 757 10.32 1.73 -45.26
N THR A 758 11.33 0.87 -45.43
CA THR A 758 11.10 -0.55 -45.74
C THR A 758 12.33 -1.36 -45.32
N HIS A 759 12.61 -1.48 -44.01
CA HIS A 759 13.46 -2.56 -43.46
C HIS A 759 13.34 -2.83 -41.94
N ILE A 760 12.34 -2.32 -41.22
CA ILE A 760 12.11 -2.66 -39.80
C ILE A 760 10.70 -3.23 -39.61
N LEU A 761 10.36 -4.31 -40.35
CA LEU A 761 9.17 -5.12 -40.09
C LEU A 761 9.33 -6.54 -40.67
N HIS A 762 10.46 -7.20 -40.39
CA HIS A 762 10.57 -8.64 -40.67
C HIS A 762 11.50 -9.44 -39.73
N HIS A 763 11.58 -9.07 -38.45
CA HIS A 763 12.14 -9.98 -37.44
C HIS A 763 11.53 -9.69 -36.08
N PHE A 764 10.41 -10.36 -35.76
CA PHE A 764 10.07 -10.81 -34.40
C PHE A 764 8.79 -11.67 -34.48
N GLN A 765 8.98 -12.94 -34.82
CA GLN A 765 8.03 -14.01 -34.47
C GLN A 765 8.82 -15.17 -33.85
N GLN A 766 8.55 -15.37 -32.54
CA GLN A 766 8.62 -16.62 -31.75
C GLN A 766 10.01 -17.14 -31.25
N PRO A 767 10.03 -17.84 -30.09
CA PRO A 767 11.13 -17.85 -29.10
C PRO A 767 12.03 -19.11 -29.17
N PRO A 768 13.17 -19.14 -28.44
CA PRO A 768 13.23 -20.11 -27.33
C PRO A 768 14.11 -19.66 -26.12
N TRP A 769 13.63 -19.95 -24.91
CA TRP A 769 14.46 -20.08 -23.71
C TRP A 769 14.64 -21.57 -23.41
N ASN A 770 15.86 -22.10 -23.51
CA ASN A 770 16.34 -23.27 -22.79
C ASN A 770 17.86 -23.48 -22.99
N LYS A 771 18.54 -23.93 -21.92
CA LYS A 771 20.00 -24.09 -21.69
C LYS A 771 20.65 -22.79 -21.19
N PHE A 772 21.16 -22.68 -19.97
CA PHE A 772 22.03 -23.61 -19.25
C PHE A 772 21.70 -23.71 -17.76
N SER A 773 21.76 -24.92 -17.24
CA SER A 773 21.79 -25.30 -15.83
C SER A 773 23.23 -25.39 -15.30
N ALA A 774 23.39 -24.97 -14.04
CA ALA A 774 24.31 -25.48 -13.02
C ALA A 774 25.85 -25.34 -13.21
N VAL A 775 26.49 -24.57 -12.32
CA VAL A 775 27.54 -25.04 -11.39
C VAL A 775 27.52 -24.13 -10.15
N ALA A 776 27.39 -24.74 -8.97
CA ALA A 776 27.61 -24.11 -7.67
C ALA A 776 29.10 -24.20 -7.30
N THR A 777 29.64 -23.23 -6.53
CA THR A 777 30.31 -23.42 -5.22
C THR A 777 31.17 -22.20 -4.79
N THR A 778 30.94 -21.78 -3.54
CA THR A 778 31.89 -21.38 -2.46
C THR A 778 32.78 -20.13 -2.52
N GLU A 779 32.72 -19.40 -1.38
CA GLU A 779 33.77 -18.61 -0.70
C GLU A 779 34.24 -17.32 -1.43
N GLY A 780 34.53 -16.18 -0.82
CA GLY A 780 34.89 -15.80 0.55
C GLY A 780 35.88 -14.61 0.43
N THR A 781 35.92 -13.72 1.43
CA THR A 781 37.00 -12.74 1.73
C THR A 781 37.16 -11.42 0.94
N SER A 782 36.82 -10.33 1.66
CA SER A 782 37.64 -9.15 2.05
C SER A 782 38.28 -8.19 1.02
N ALA A 783 37.82 -6.94 1.13
CA ALA A 783 38.61 -5.72 1.46
C ALA A 783 39.41 -4.94 0.41
N THR A 784 39.30 -3.61 0.59
CA THR A 784 40.23 -2.49 0.35
C THR A 784 40.27 -1.70 -0.98
N HIS A 785 39.98 -0.40 -0.80
CA HIS A 785 40.39 0.84 -1.49
C HIS A 785 41.28 0.79 -2.76
N CYS A 786 40.91 1.62 -3.75
CA CYS A 786 41.65 2.82 -4.16
C CYS A 786 40.97 3.54 -5.36
N SER A 787 40.76 4.85 -5.25
CA SER A 787 40.74 5.82 -6.37
C SER A 787 42.16 6.44 -6.48
N PRO A 788 42.54 7.36 -7.41
CA PRO A 788 41.78 8.06 -8.46
C PRO A 788 42.52 8.19 -9.83
N GLY A 789 41.87 8.76 -10.87
CA GLY A 789 42.60 9.21 -12.08
C GLY A 789 41.78 9.69 -13.28
N LEU A 790 41.50 10.99 -13.30
CA LEU A 790 41.54 11.93 -14.44
C LEU A 790 41.23 11.41 -15.87
N TYR A 791 40.12 11.90 -16.46
CA TYR A 791 40.11 12.33 -17.86
C TYR A 791 39.33 13.64 -18.02
N THR A 792 39.91 14.53 -18.82
CA THR A 792 39.62 15.95 -19.02
C THR A 792 38.44 16.22 -19.95
N LYS A 793 37.80 17.38 -19.71
CA LYS A 793 36.84 18.12 -20.56
C LYS A 793 37.14 18.07 -22.07
N SER A 794 36.10 17.87 -22.88
CA SER A 794 35.77 18.75 -24.03
C SER A 794 34.47 18.28 -24.72
N ASP A 795 33.55 19.23 -24.91
CA ASP A 795 32.43 19.24 -25.86
C ASP A 795 31.44 18.06 -25.93
N LYS A 796 30.22 18.30 -25.43
CA LYS A 796 29.02 18.41 -26.28
C LYS A 796 27.77 18.69 -25.44
N SER A 797 27.33 19.95 -25.48
CA SER A 797 25.93 20.32 -25.45
C SER A 797 25.14 19.54 -26.52
N ASP A 798 23.86 19.27 -26.25
CA ASP A 798 22.84 18.65 -27.13
C ASP A 798 22.39 17.21 -26.79
N TRP A 799 22.17 16.90 -25.50
CA TRP A 799 21.42 15.69 -25.10
C TRP A 799 20.30 15.89 -24.06
N LEU A 800 19.78 17.11 -23.90
CA LEU A 800 18.57 17.35 -23.08
C LEU A 800 17.60 18.31 -23.79
N ARG A 801 17.09 17.88 -24.94
CA ARG A 801 16.01 18.59 -25.65
C ARG A 801 14.97 17.67 -26.31
N VAL A 802 14.76 16.46 -25.78
CA VAL A 802 13.73 15.51 -26.28
C VAL A 802 12.93 14.78 -25.18
N LEU A 803 13.13 15.04 -23.89
CA LEU A 803 12.29 14.45 -22.82
C LEU A 803 11.45 15.50 -22.10
N GLY A 804 10.50 16.06 -22.85
CA GLY A 804 9.51 16.96 -22.29
C GLY A 804 8.53 17.40 -23.36
N TYR A 805 7.68 16.49 -23.82
CA TYR A 805 6.34 16.72 -24.40
C TYR A 805 5.81 15.37 -24.89
N PHE A 806 5.34 14.49 -24.01
CA PHE A 806 4.38 13.43 -24.34
C PHE A 806 3.80 12.84 -23.04
N SER A 807 3.11 13.67 -22.27
CA SER A 807 2.30 13.26 -21.11
C SER A 807 0.86 13.78 -21.26
N ALA A 808 0.21 13.46 -22.37
CA ALA A 808 -1.25 13.59 -22.52
C ALA A 808 -1.76 12.87 -23.78
N PHE A 809 -1.64 11.54 -23.90
CA PHE A 809 -2.49 10.77 -24.83
C PHE A 809 -2.58 9.26 -24.52
N GLN A 810 -2.71 8.89 -23.24
CA GLN A 810 -3.03 7.50 -22.88
C GLN A 810 -3.82 7.43 -21.56
N ARG A 811 -5.05 7.92 -21.59
CA ARG A 811 -6.05 7.69 -20.53
C ARG A 811 -7.48 7.67 -21.08
N THR A 812 -7.72 6.93 -22.16
CA THR A 812 -9.08 6.44 -22.52
C THR A 812 -9.01 5.16 -23.36
N LEU A 813 -8.45 4.07 -22.83
CA LEU A 813 -8.76 2.70 -23.29
C LEU A 813 -8.22 1.69 -22.27
N CYS A 814 -8.94 1.46 -21.18
CA CYS A 814 -8.88 0.25 -20.35
C CYS A 814 -9.90 0.35 -19.20
N ILE A 815 -11.18 0.30 -19.55
CA ILE A 815 -12.25 -0.17 -18.64
C ILE A 815 -13.14 -1.08 -19.49
N SER A 816 -12.72 -2.34 -19.60
CA SER A 816 -13.54 -3.52 -19.88
C SER A 816 -12.62 -4.70 -20.04
N LEU A 817 -12.25 -5.31 -18.90
CA LEU A 817 -11.90 -6.74 -18.76
C LEU A 817 -11.61 -6.98 -17.27
N GLU A 818 -12.66 -6.90 -16.46
CA GLU A 818 -12.70 -7.50 -15.13
C GLU A 818 -13.99 -8.31 -15.08
N ILE A 819 -13.88 -9.60 -15.38
CA ILE A 819 -14.65 -10.74 -14.85
C ILE A 819 -13.97 -12.01 -15.39
N ASN A 820 -13.85 -13.00 -14.51
CA ASN A 820 -13.26 -14.34 -14.66
C ASN A 820 -11.73 -14.42 -14.61
N PHE A 821 -11.20 -14.49 -13.38
CA PHE A 821 -10.43 -15.67 -12.93
C PHE A 821 -10.37 -15.69 -11.40
N SER A 822 -11.42 -16.21 -10.75
CA SER A 822 -11.34 -16.70 -9.37
C SER A 822 -11.15 -18.21 -9.43
N ALA A 823 -9.89 -18.65 -9.54
CA ALA A 823 -9.54 -20.05 -9.43
C ALA A 823 -9.45 -20.43 -7.95
N ARG A 824 -10.34 -21.37 -7.59
CA ARG A 824 -10.50 -22.02 -6.29
C ARG A 824 -9.16 -22.55 -5.76
N LYS A 825 -8.86 -22.25 -4.49
CA LYS A 825 -7.93 -23.04 -3.66
C LYS A 825 -8.50 -24.46 -3.46
N PRO A 826 -7.66 -25.51 -3.40
CA PRO A 826 -8.11 -26.88 -3.21
C PRO A 826 -8.45 -27.16 -1.73
N PRO A 827 -9.38 -28.08 -1.42
CA PRO A 827 -9.65 -28.46 -0.04
C PRO A 827 -8.60 -29.43 0.48
N ALA A 828 -8.15 -29.18 1.71
CA ALA A 828 -7.32 -30.09 2.49
C ALA A 828 -8.12 -31.35 2.85
N TYR A 829 -7.64 -32.52 2.41
CA TYR A 829 -8.11 -33.82 2.88
C TYR A 829 -7.47 -34.12 4.24
N LYS A 830 -8.28 -34.23 5.29
CA LYS A 830 -7.91 -34.86 6.56
C LYS A 830 -8.18 -36.36 6.46
N ALA A 831 -7.13 -37.14 6.67
CA ALA A 831 -7.18 -38.59 6.81
C ALA A 831 -7.83 -39.00 8.15
N GLY A 832 -8.60 -40.07 8.12
CA GLY A 832 -9.05 -40.79 9.30
C GLY A 832 -10.04 -41.90 8.94
N ILE A 833 -9.61 -43.16 9.10
CA ILE A 833 -10.32 -44.40 9.49
C ILE A 833 -9.30 -45.54 9.27
N ARG A 834 -8.69 -46.11 10.32
CA ARG A 834 -9.08 -47.37 10.96
C ARG A 834 -9.46 -48.48 9.97
N THR A 835 -8.47 -49.25 9.51
CA THR A 835 -8.20 -50.69 9.80
C THR A 835 -7.12 -51.17 8.87
#